data_AF-A0A1F8KNI4-F1
#
_entry.id   AF-A0A1F8KNI4-F1
#
_cell.length_a   1.000
_cell.length_b   1.000
_cell.length_c   1.000
_cell.angle_alpha   90.00
_cell.angle_beta   90.00
_cell.angle_gamma   90.00
#
_symmetry.space_group_name_H-M   'P 1'
#
loop_
_entity.id
_entity.type
_entity.pdbx_description
1 polymer ?
#
loop_
_entity_poly.entity_id
_entity_poly.type
_entity_poly.pdbx_seq_one_letter_code
_entity_poly.pdbx_strand_id
1 'polypeptide(L)'
;MVNTSNRSTLTSSNNKLQYRLLQVSAIFLFLYALALTIAPAARERTWQTEYLWGHWIGLLLWVVVITIAFNQLQKYLPDSDPFIFPIAALLSGWGILTVWRLVPAFGLRQTLWLLVVGILFIFCLRLPGNLNFLRRYKYIWLASGLLVTMLTFLFGVNPMGGGPRLWLGCCGIYFQPSEPLKLLLVIYLAAYFADRIPLKLSILPMFIPTMLVTGVALSILIFQQDLGTASIFIFLYTVHLYMASGRKRVLIISLVGLGISAILGYFLFDVVRLRVDAWLNPWIDPSGRSYQIVQSLLAIANGGLFGRGPGGGSPGLVPVAISDFIYSSISEEFGLVGSIALLALLGIFLARGIRIALHATDRFRRYLAAGLTSFLIAQSILIIAGNLRALPLTGVTLPFVSYGGSSLLTSFIALLLLLIISNEIDIEPFPIPKPQPYFFLGYFLAIELMVVSLATGWWSVWRGPELLSRTDNARRSISDRYVKRGSILARQDQPITITEGSSGNYIRTYLYPELSPITGYTHNIYGQAALEFSLDDYLRGIQGNNSALIWWDHLLYGQPPPGLDVRLSINLELQRQADELMTDHKGAVVMLNAASGEILVMSSHPNYDPNLLDETGSSLAQDAERPLINRAAQGLYPPGDALKPFLIAAGLTENPTKDTQLNLYQVLGFYTSPDLRLPVAPAAHPTEDLRISPLQMALAVAALSNEGIRPPARLAMAVKTPQQGWVILPALSDPVQALPAESIAESINQFLVSNQPYWEYASSPWDDSENRSLTWYMAGTLIDWQGTPLVVTILLEEHNTNLAREIGQSLLSMSLQP
;
A
#
# COMPACT_ATOMS: atom_id res chain seq x y z
N MET A 1 -36.16 -52.57 -2.09
CA MET A 1 -35.94 -52.31 -0.65
C MET A 1 -34.47 -52.05 -0.28
N VAL A 2 -33.46 -52.49 -1.07
CA VAL A 2 -32.04 -52.21 -0.77
C VAL A 2 -31.61 -50.75 -1.00
N ASN A 3 -32.34 -49.98 -1.83
CA ASN A 3 -31.96 -48.59 -2.17
C ASN A 3 -32.41 -47.54 -1.15
N THR A 4 -33.37 -47.84 -0.27
CA THR A 4 -33.93 -46.86 0.68
C THR A 4 -33.10 -46.70 1.96
N SER A 5 -32.37 -47.74 2.41
CA SER A 5 -31.50 -47.65 3.60
C SER A 5 -30.17 -46.94 3.32
N ASN A 6 -29.60 -47.10 2.12
CA ASN A 6 -28.42 -46.34 1.70
C ASN A 6 -28.75 -44.86 1.45
N ARG A 7 -30.00 -44.55 1.07
CA ARG A 7 -30.46 -43.17 0.86
C ARG A 7 -30.61 -42.38 2.15
N SER A 8 -31.23 -42.96 3.19
CA SER A 8 -31.38 -42.28 4.48
C SER A 8 -30.04 -42.04 5.18
N THR A 9 -29.05 -42.93 4.95
CA THR A 9 -27.71 -42.81 5.53
C THR A 9 -26.85 -41.76 4.82
N LEU A 10 -26.88 -41.69 3.48
CA LEU A 10 -26.15 -40.66 2.71
C LEU A 10 -26.70 -39.24 2.94
N THR A 11 -28.02 -39.07 2.93
CA THR A 11 -28.67 -37.78 3.27
C THR A 11 -28.34 -37.36 4.69
N SER A 12 -28.47 -38.26 5.66
CA SER A 12 -28.07 -38.00 7.04
C SER A 12 -26.60 -37.55 7.17
N SER A 13 -25.70 -38.16 6.39
CA SER A 13 -24.28 -37.79 6.39
C SER A 13 -24.02 -36.40 5.79
N ASN A 14 -24.62 -36.09 4.64
CA ASN A 14 -24.48 -34.78 4.00
C ASN A 14 -25.05 -33.65 4.88
N ASN A 15 -26.17 -33.90 5.54
CA ASN A 15 -26.79 -32.93 6.45
C ASN A 15 -25.91 -32.65 7.67
N LYS A 16 -25.30 -33.70 8.24
CA LYS A 16 -24.31 -33.55 9.33
C LYS A 16 -23.09 -32.76 8.87
N LEU A 17 -22.60 -33.00 7.66
CA LEU A 17 -21.47 -32.26 7.11
C LEU A 17 -21.81 -30.78 6.92
N GLN A 18 -22.93 -30.48 6.26
CA GLN A 18 -23.38 -29.11 6.01
C GLN A 18 -23.58 -28.34 7.33
N TYR A 19 -24.20 -28.99 8.33
CA TYR A 19 -24.37 -28.41 9.66
C TYR A 19 -23.02 -28.08 10.33
N ARG A 20 -22.05 -29.00 10.28
CA ARG A 20 -20.69 -28.75 10.81
C ARG A 20 -19.98 -27.59 10.11
N LEU A 21 -20.12 -27.48 8.79
CA LEU A 21 -19.54 -26.36 8.03
C LEU A 21 -20.16 -25.01 8.42
N LEU A 22 -21.48 -24.98 8.66
CA LEU A 22 -22.17 -23.78 9.18
C LEU A 22 -21.74 -23.45 10.61
N GLN A 23 -21.51 -24.45 11.46
CA GLN A 23 -20.96 -24.23 12.80
C GLN A 23 -19.57 -23.62 12.75
N VAL A 24 -18.67 -24.13 11.89
CA VAL A 24 -17.34 -23.53 11.68
C VAL A 24 -17.47 -22.08 11.22
N SER A 25 -18.40 -21.81 10.30
CA SER A 25 -18.67 -20.45 9.82
C SER A 25 -19.15 -19.53 10.96
N ALA A 26 -20.10 -19.99 11.78
CA ALA A 26 -20.60 -19.23 12.92
C ALA A 26 -19.50 -18.98 13.98
N ILE A 27 -18.65 -19.96 14.27
CA ILE A 27 -17.52 -19.81 15.18
C ILE A 27 -16.53 -18.78 14.65
N PHE A 28 -16.15 -18.86 13.36
CA PHE A 28 -15.27 -17.87 12.73
C PHE A 28 -15.84 -16.45 12.83
N LEU A 29 -17.13 -16.27 12.48
CA LEU A 29 -17.78 -14.95 12.53
C LEU A 29 -17.95 -14.43 13.95
N PHE A 30 -18.21 -15.31 14.93
CA PHE A 30 -18.27 -14.95 16.33
C PHE A 30 -16.90 -14.47 16.84
N LEU A 31 -15.82 -15.21 16.53
CA LEU A 31 -14.47 -14.81 16.88
C LEU A 31 -14.07 -13.50 16.18
N TYR A 32 -14.45 -13.32 14.91
CA TYR A 32 -14.22 -12.06 14.21
C TYR A 32 -14.98 -10.90 14.86
N ALA A 33 -16.26 -11.07 15.21
CA ALA A 33 -17.05 -10.07 15.93
C ALA A 33 -16.44 -9.74 17.30
N LEU A 34 -15.99 -10.74 18.06
CA LEU A 34 -15.33 -10.53 19.34
C LEU A 34 -14.03 -9.72 19.15
N ALA A 35 -13.20 -10.11 18.18
CA ALA A 35 -11.96 -9.40 17.85
C ALA A 35 -12.23 -7.95 17.45
N LEU A 36 -13.25 -7.69 16.63
CA LEU A 36 -13.68 -6.34 16.25
C LEU A 36 -14.14 -5.51 17.45
N THR A 37 -14.81 -6.13 18.43
CA THR A 37 -15.24 -5.44 19.65
C THR A 37 -14.06 -4.95 20.47
N ILE A 38 -13.02 -5.78 20.63
CA ILE A 38 -11.81 -5.46 21.40
C ILE A 38 -10.71 -4.75 20.59
N ALA A 39 -10.89 -4.60 19.28
CA ALA A 39 -9.89 -3.99 18.39
C ALA A 39 -9.44 -2.58 18.83
N PRO A 40 -10.31 -1.67 19.34
CA PRO A 40 -9.86 -0.39 19.88
C PRO A 40 -8.88 -0.56 21.05
N ALA A 41 -9.16 -1.49 21.95
CA ALA A 41 -8.31 -1.76 23.11
C ALA A 41 -6.93 -2.29 22.70
N ALA A 42 -6.90 -3.19 21.70
CA ALA A 42 -5.63 -3.67 21.12
C ALA A 42 -4.87 -2.54 20.42
N ARG A 43 -5.55 -1.74 19.60
CA ARG A 43 -4.94 -0.65 18.83
C ARG A 43 -4.34 0.45 19.72
N GLU A 44 -4.99 0.73 20.85
CA GLU A 44 -4.52 1.74 21.81
C GLU A 44 -3.65 1.16 22.94
N ARG A 45 -3.45 -0.15 22.96
CA ARG A 45 -2.73 -0.90 24.01
C ARG A 45 -3.28 -0.62 25.42
N THR A 46 -4.59 -0.38 25.55
CA THR A 46 -5.28 -0.09 26.82
C THR A 46 -6.70 -0.66 26.83
N TRP A 47 -7.19 -1.10 27.99
CA TRP A 47 -8.57 -1.58 28.15
C TRP A 47 -9.60 -0.46 28.36
N GLN A 48 -9.14 0.78 28.53
CA GLN A 48 -9.98 1.96 28.76
C GLN A 48 -10.40 2.62 27.45
N THR A 49 -11.08 1.87 26.58
CA THR A 49 -11.55 2.34 25.27
C THR A 49 -13.03 2.06 25.09
N GLU A 50 -13.69 2.80 24.20
CA GLU A 50 -15.04 2.46 23.75
C GLU A 50 -15.01 1.21 22.86
N TYR A 51 -15.67 0.15 23.33
CA TYR A 51 -15.79 -1.10 22.59
C TYR A 51 -16.83 -0.97 21.47
N LEU A 52 -16.54 -1.61 20.33
CA LEU A 52 -17.45 -1.62 19.19
C LEU A 52 -18.50 -2.72 19.36
N TRP A 53 -19.77 -2.35 19.49
CA TRP A 53 -20.87 -3.32 19.65
C TRP A 53 -21.85 -3.38 18.46
N GLY A 54 -21.81 -2.39 17.56
CA GLY A 54 -22.83 -2.26 16.49
C GLY A 54 -22.91 -3.47 15.55
N HIS A 55 -21.78 -4.10 15.22
CA HIS A 55 -21.71 -5.23 14.29
C HIS A 55 -22.38 -6.51 14.81
N TRP A 56 -22.64 -6.61 16.12
CA TRP A 56 -23.36 -7.76 16.70
C TRP A 56 -24.79 -7.88 16.18
N ILE A 57 -25.42 -6.76 15.81
CA ILE A 57 -26.74 -6.77 15.16
C ILE A 57 -26.66 -7.53 13.83
N GLY A 58 -25.61 -7.26 13.04
CA GLY A 58 -25.34 -7.97 11.79
C GLY A 58 -25.13 -9.48 12.01
N LEU A 59 -24.32 -9.84 13.00
CA LEU A 59 -24.04 -11.25 13.34
C LEU A 59 -25.32 -11.99 13.79
N LEU A 60 -26.08 -11.42 14.73
CA LEU A 60 -27.29 -12.05 15.27
C LEU A 60 -28.33 -12.26 14.16
N LEU A 61 -28.55 -11.26 13.31
CA LEU A 61 -29.44 -11.40 12.19
C LEU A 61 -28.95 -12.46 11.20
N TRP A 62 -27.66 -12.48 10.90
CA TRP A 62 -27.06 -13.50 10.05
C TRP A 62 -27.31 -14.91 10.60
N VAL A 63 -27.08 -15.14 11.91
CA VAL A 63 -27.32 -16.43 12.56
C VAL A 63 -28.78 -16.84 12.42
N VAL A 64 -29.72 -15.94 12.68
CA VAL A 64 -31.17 -16.22 12.56
C VAL A 64 -31.54 -16.57 11.13
N VAL A 65 -31.17 -15.73 10.16
CA VAL A 65 -31.52 -15.92 8.75
C VAL A 65 -30.93 -17.21 8.20
N ILE A 66 -29.65 -17.48 8.44
CA ILE A 66 -28.95 -18.67 7.94
C ILE A 66 -29.48 -19.95 8.61
N THR A 67 -29.81 -19.91 9.90
CA THR A 67 -30.39 -21.07 10.60
C THR A 67 -31.77 -21.42 10.05
N ILE A 68 -32.64 -20.42 9.85
CA ILE A 68 -33.96 -20.64 9.26
C ILE A 68 -33.83 -21.12 7.81
N ALA A 69 -32.96 -20.50 7.02
CA ALA A 69 -32.70 -20.89 5.64
C ALA A 69 -32.16 -22.32 5.55
N PHE A 70 -31.25 -22.73 6.43
CA PHE A 70 -30.73 -24.10 6.52
C PHE A 70 -31.84 -25.10 6.86
N ASN A 71 -32.65 -24.84 7.88
CA ASN A 71 -33.76 -25.73 8.26
C ASN A 71 -34.77 -25.90 7.11
N GLN A 72 -35.05 -24.82 6.38
CA GLN A 72 -35.92 -24.85 5.21
C GLN A 72 -35.28 -25.58 4.04
N LEU A 73 -34.00 -25.35 3.77
CA LEU A 73 -33.24 -26.06 2.75
C LEU A 73 -33.28 -27.58 3.00
N GLN A 74 -33.07 -27.99 4.25
CA GLN A 74 -33.12 -29.39 4.67
C GLN A 74 -34.51 -30.02 4.49
N LYS A 75 -35.57 -29.22 4.62
CA LYS A 75 -36.95 -29.68 4.43
C LYS A 75 -37.33 -29.83 2.97
N TYR A 76 -36.93 -28.89 2.10
CA TYR A 76 -37.40 -28.82 0.72
C TYR A 76 -36.39 -29.36 -0.31
N LEU A 77 -35.09 -29.31 -0.01
CA LEU A 77 -33.98 -29.78 -0.86
C LEU A 77 -32.96 -30.61 -0.05
N PRO A 78 -33.38 -31.76 0.53
CA PRO A 78 -32.55 -32.58 1.43
C PRO A 78 -31.33 -33.22 0.75
N ASP A 79 -31.36 -33.37 -0.57
CA ASP A 79 -30.31 -33.98 -1.38
C ASP A 79 -29.39 -32.92 -2.03
N SER A 80 -29.50 -31.65 -1.63
CA SER A 80 -28.69 -30.57 -2.19
C SER A 80 -27.21 -30.66 -1.83
N ASP A 81 -26.36 -29.98 -2.62
CA ASP A 81 -24.92 -29.96 -2.40
C ASP A 81 -24.56 -29.37 -1.01
N PRO A 82 -23.80 -30.09 -0.17
CA PRO A 82 -23.58 -29.68 1.22
C PRO A 82 -22.56 -28.54 1.39
N PHE A 83 -21.88 -28.07 0.34
CA PHE A 83 -20.80 -27.08 0.44
C PHE A 83 -21.21 -25.68 -0.03
N ILE A 84 -21.98 -25.57 -1.12
CA ILE A 84 -22.24 -24.26 -1.75
C ILE A 84 -23.02 -23.28 -0.86
N PHE A 85 -23.97 -23.78 -0.05
CA PHE A 85 -24.72 -22.93 0.88
C PHE A 85 -23.86 -22.45 2.07
N PRO A 86 -23.10 -23.32 2.79
CA PRO A 86 -22.18 -22.86 3.82
C PRO A 86 -21.13 -21.86 3.34
N ILE A 87 -20.58 -22.04 2.13
CA ILE A 87 -19.61 -21.10 1.56
C ILE A 87 -20.26 -19.71 1.37
N ALA A 88 -21.43 -19.65 0.73
CA ALA A 88 -22.14 -18.39 0.54
C ALA A 88 -22.53 -17.74 1.88
N ALA A 89 -22.95 -18.55 2.86
CA ALA A 89 -23.25 -18.08 4.21
C ALA A 89 -22.00 -17.45 4.87
N LEU A 90 -20.86 -18.13 4.84
CA LEU A 90 -19.59 -17.61 5.39
C LEU A 90 -19.16 -16.32 4.70
N LEU A 91 -19.14 -16.28 3.37
CA LEU A 91 -18.73 -15.11 2.60
C LEU A 91 -19.62 -13.89 2.88
N SER A 92 -20.94 -14.09 2.97
CA SER A 92 -21.89 -13.03 3.31
C SER A 92 -21.78 -12.54 4.75
N GLY A 93 -21.52 -13.44 5.70
CA GLY A 93 -21.27 -13.05 7.09
C GLY A 93 -19.95 -12.28 7.25
N TRP A 94 -18.89 -12.75 6.58
CA TRP A 94 -17.58 -12.09 6.60
C TRP A 94 -17.70 -10.69 5.99
N GLY A 95 -18.35 -10.59 4.81
CA GLY A 95 -18.65 -9.31 4.16
C GLY A 95 -19.43 -8.34 5.05
N ILE A 96 -20.51 -8.78 5.70
CA ILE A 96 -21.30 -7.93 6.60
C ILE A 96 -20.46 -7.38 7.75
N LEU A 97 -19.69 -8.23 8.44
CA LEU A 97 -18.85 -7.78 9.55
C LEU A 97 -17.76 -6.81 9.09
N THR A 98 -17.14 -7.05 7.92
CA THR A 98 -16.19 -6.10 7.33
C THR A 98 -16.86 -4.77 6.95
N VAL A 99 -18.07 -4.78 6.38
CA VAL A 99 -18.79 -3.53 6.05
C VAL A 99 -19.17 -2.76 7.32
N TRP A 100 -19.62 -3.42 8.39
CA TRP A 100 -19.86 -2.78 9.68
C TRP A 100 -18.59 -2.16 10.26
N ARG A 101 -17.46 -2.87 10.16
CA ARG A 101 -16.16 -2.39 10.61
C ARG A 101 -15.71 -1.14 9.85
N LEU A 102 -15.96 -1.08 8.54
CA LEU A 102 -15.55 0.05 7.70
C LEU A 102 -16.48 1.25 7.85
N VAL A 103 -17.81 1.05 7.66
CA VAL A 103 -18.80 2.12 7.72
C VAL A 103 -20.12 1.59 8.34
N PRO A 104 -20.39 1.87 9.63
CA PRO A 104 -21.55 1.33 10.34
C PRO A 104 -22.90 1.57 9.67
N ALA A 105 -23.11 2.75 9.07
CA ALA A 105 -24.35 3.08 8.37
C ALA A 105 -24.63 2.15 7.18
N PHE A 106 -23.59 1.79 6.41
CA PHE A 106 -23.73 0.82 5.33
C PHE A 106 -23.81 -0.62 5.86
N GLY A 107 -23.19 -0.90 7.02
CA GLY A 107 -23.33 -2.18 7.72
C GLY A 107 -24.79 -2.48 8.07
N LEU A 108 -25.51 -1.50 8.61
CA LEU A 108 -26.95 -1.62 8.89
C LEU A 108 -27.76 -1.87 7.60
N ARG A 109 -27.47 -1.11 6.52
CA ARG A 109 -28.14 -1.29 5.23
C ARG A 109 -27.90 -2.67 4.63
N GLN A 110 -26.66 -3.19 4.69
CA GLN A 110 -26.32 -4.53 4.22
C GLN A 110 -27.03 -5.61 5.05
N THR A 111 -27.15 -5.38 6.35
CA THR A 111 -27.87 -6.26 7.30
C THR A 111 -29.37 -6.33 6.93
N LEU A 112 -29.99 -5.20 6.61
CA LEU A 112 -31.38 -5.16 6.10
C LEU A 112 -31.52 -5.85 4.75
N TRP A 113 -30.56 -5.68 3.83
CA TRP A 113 -30.55 -6.42 2.58
C TRP A 113 -30.45 -7.93 2.79
N LEU A 114 -29.63 -8.40 3.74
CA LEU A 114 -29.57 -9.82 4.09
C LEU A 114 -30.93 -10.32 4.59
N LEU A 115 -31.66 -9.55 5.39
CA LEU A 115 -33.02 -9.91 5.82
C LEU A 115 -33.95 -10.10 4.61
N VAL A 116 -34.00 -9.10 3.72
CA VAL A 116 -34.84 -9.13 2.51
C VAL A 116 -34.49 -10.32 1.63
N VAL A 117 -33.20 -10.53 1.39
CA VAL A 117 -32.68 -11.66 0.60
C VAL A 117 -33.00 -12.99 1.27
N GLY A 118 -32.86 -13.08 2.59
CA GLY A 118 -33.19 -14.27 3.37
C GLY A 118 -34.67 -14.64 3.29
N ILE A 119 -35.56 -13.65 3.45
CA ILE A 119 -37.02 -13.85 3.30
C ILE A 119 -37.34 -14.35 1.89
N LEU A 120 -36.80 -13.71 0.85
CA LEU A 120 -37.02 -14.11 -0.54
C LEU A 120 -36.46 -15.50 -0.84
N PHE A 121 -35.27 -15.82 -0.34
CA PHE A 121 -34.63 -17.13 -0.49
C PHE A 121 -35.47 -18.23 0.18
N ILE A 122 -35.91 -18.01 1.42
CA ILE A 122 -36.78 -18.94 2.17
C ILE A 122 -38.13 -19.12 1.47
N PHE A 123 -38.72 -18.03 0.96
CA PHE A 123 -39.97 -18.09 0.20
C PHE A 123 -39.80 -18.91 -1.08
N CYS A 124 -38.75 -18.66 -1.85
CA CYS A 124 -38.50 -19.36 -3.11
C CYS A 124 -38.14 -20.84 -2.91
N LEU A 125 -37.51 -21.21 -1.79
CA LEU A 125 -37.30 -22.63 -1.42
C LEU A 125 -38.61 -23.41 -1.25
N ARG A 126 -39.72 -22.74 -0.90
CA ARG A 126 -41.04 -23.39 -0.75
C ARG A 126 -41.77 -23.57 -2.07
N LEU A 127 -41.34 -22.87 -3.12
CA LEU A 127 -41.95 -23.00 -4.45
C LEU A 127 -41.55 -24.34 -5.09
N PRO A 128 -42.40 -24.91 -5.96
CA PRO A 128 -42.02 -26.12 -6.69
C PRO A 128 -40.75 -25.88 -7.49
N GLY A 129 -39.72 -26.71 -7.28
CA GLY A 129 -38.38 -26.60 -7.88
C GLY A 129 -38.32 -26.83 -9.41
N ASN A 130 -39.43 -26.62 -10.12
CA ASN A 130 -39.53 -26.81 -11.55
C ASN A 130 -38.96 -25.59 -12.29
N LEU A 131 -37.74 -25.70 -12.81
CA LEU A 131 -37.07 -24.62 -13.54
C LEU A 131 -37.58 -24.42 -14.98
N ASN A 132 -38.55 -25.22 -15.45
CA ASN A 132 -39.06 -25.11 -16.82
C ASN A 132 -39.78 -23.78 -17.10
N PHE A 133 -40.30 -23.08 -16.09
CA PHE A 133 -40.91 -21.76 -16.29
C PHE A 133 -39.86 -20.74 -16.79
N LEU A 134 -38.61 -20.83 -16.31
CA LEU A 134 -37.51 -19.99 -16.76
C LEU A 134 -37.17 -20.26 -18.22
N ARG A 135 -37.13 -21.55 -18.61
CA ARG A 135 -36.89 -21.98 -19.99
C ARG A 135 -38.02 -21.57 -20.95
N ARG A 136 -39.28 -21.70 -20.50
CA ARG A 136 -40.48 -21.37 -21.29
C ARG A 136 -40.58 -19.87 -21.57
N TYR A 137 -40.33 -19.03 -20.57
CA TYR A 137 -40.48 -17.58 -20.67
C TYR A 137 -39.14 -16.83 -20.82
N LYS A 138 -38.08 -17.50 -21.29
CA LYS A 138 -36.72 -16.95 -21.45
C LYS A 138 -36.66 -15.58 -22.13
N TYR A 139 -37.47 -15.34 -23.15
CA TYR A 139 -37.50 -14.08 -23.89
C TYR A 139 -38.16 -12.96 -23.08
N ILE A 140 -39.23 -13.27 -22.33
CA ILE A 140 -39.94 -12.31 -21.48
C ILE A 140 -39.01 -11.86 -20.36
N TRP A 141 -38.35 -12.81 -19.68
CA TRP A 141 -37.40 -12.53 -18.60
C TRP A 141 -36.24 -11.64 -19.05
N LEU A 142 -35.62 -11.95 -20.18
CA LEU A 142 -34.52 -11.12 -20.68
C LEU A 142 -35.00 -9.76 -21.18
N ALA A 143 -36.12 -9.69 -21.91
CA ALA A 143 -36.68 -8.44 -22.39
C ALA A 143 -37.09 -7.52 -21.22
N SER A 144 -37.66 -8.07 -20.14
CA SER A 144 -37.97 -7.28 -18.94
C SER A 144 -36.70 -6.76 -18.28
N GLY A 145 -35.64 -7.57 -18.18
CA GLY A 145 -34.36 -7.11 -17.64
C GLY A 145 -33.74 -5.99 -18.47
N LEU A 146 -33.76 -6.13 -19.80
CA LEU A 146 -33.25 -5.10 -20.72
C LEU A 146 -34.07 -3.80 -20.60
N LEU A 147 -35.39 -3.91 -20.54
CA LEU A 147 -36.29 -2.77 -20.37
C LEU A 147 -36.01 -2.03 -19.06
N VAL A 148 -35.93 -2.75 -17.93
CA VAL A 148 -35.63 -2.13 -16.63
C VAL A 148 -34.23 -1.50 -16.63
N THR A 149 -33.27 -2.10 -17.34
CA THR A 149 -31.94 -1.51 -17.49
C THR A 149 -31.98 -0.26 -18.37
N MET A 150 -32.74 -0.24 -19.47
CA MET A 150 -32.95 0.96 -20.29
C MET A 150 -33.63 2.09 -19.52
N LEU A 151 -34.51 1.79 -18.55
CA LEU A 151 -35.16 2.82 -17.72
C LEU A 151 -34.17 3.67 -16.93
N THR A 152 -32.94 3.19 -16.70
CA THR A 152 -31.88 4.00 -16.05
C THR A 152 -31.43 5.19 -16.90
N PHE A 153 -31.61 5.18 -18.23
CA PHE A 153 -31.34 6.38 -19.04
C PHE A 153 -32.30 7.53 -18.70
N LEU A 154 -33.53 7.20 -18.28
CA LEU A 154 -34.57 8.18 -17.95
C LEU A 154 -34.58 8.52 -16.45
N PHE A 155 -34.51 7.50 -15.60
CA PHE A 155 -34.71 7.59 -14.15
C PHE A 155 -33.46 7.23 -13.33
N GLY A 156 -32.31 7.05 -14.00
CA GLY A 156 -31.08 6.64 -13.35
C GLY A 156 -30.55 7.71 -12.41
N VAL A 157 -30.05 7.26 -11.27
CA VAL A 157 -29.37 8.06 -10.25
C VAL A 157 -28.03 7.43 -9.94
N ASN A 158 -27.12 8.22 -9.35
CA ASN A 158 -25.88 7.71 -8.77
C ASN A 158 -25.93 7.91 -7.24
N PRO A 159 -25.90 6.83 -6.43
CA PRO A 159 -25.99 6.93 -4.97
C PRO A 159 -24.87 7.75 -4.32
N MET A 160 -23.73 7.91 -5.00
CA MET A 160 -22.56 8.66 -4.51
C MET A 160 -22.50 10.10 -5.05
N GLY A 161 -23.50 10.54 -5.83
CA GLY A 161 -23.59 11.93 -6.32
C GLY A 161 -22.75 12.25 -7.56
N GLY A 162 -21.74 11.44 -7.91
CA GLY A 162 -20.88 11.63 -9.08
C GLY A 162 -20.66 10.34 -9.89
N GLY A 163 -20.63 10.47 -11.22
CA GLY A 163 -20.40 9.36 -12.16
C GLY A 163 -21.67 8.83 -12.86
N PRO A 164 -21.60 7.66 -13.52
CA PRO A 164 -22.69 7.14 -14.33
C PRO A 164 -23.97 6.84 -13.53
N ARG A 165 -25.13 7.07 -14.15
CA ARG A 165 -26.47 6.92 -13.55
C ARG A 165 -27.00 5.48 -13.69
N LEU A 166 -26.39 4.54 -12.98
CA LEU A 166 -26.66 3.11 -13.14
C LEU A 166 -27.79 2.55 -12.25
N TRP A 167 -28.26 3.34 -11.27
CA TRP A 167 -29.19 2.85 -10.25
C TRP A 167 -30.58 3.45 -10.42
N LEU A 168 -31.61 2.68 -10.09
CA LEU A 168 -32.97 3.19 -9.88
C LEU A 168 -33.16 3.36 -8.38
N GLY A 169 -33.41 4.59 -7.93
CA GLY A 169 -33.48 4.93 -6.51
C GLY A 169 -34.86 5.45 -6.10
N CYS A 170 -35.38 4.96 -4.98
CA CYS A 170 -36.58 5.52 -4.32
C CYS A 170 -36.43 5.41 -2.80
N CYS A 171 -36.77 6.48 -2.06
CA CYS A 171 -36.79 6.52 -0.59
C CYS A 171 -35.49 6.02 0.10
N GLY A 172 -34.32 6.31 -0.47
CA GLY A 172 -33.03 5.90 0.08
C GLY A 172 -32.63 4.43 -0.18
N ILE A 173 -33.42 3.70 -0.96
CA ILE A 173 -33.11 2.35 -1.45
C ILE A 173 -32.72 2.45 -2.93
N TYR A 174 -31.60 1.82 -3.30
CA TYR A 174 -31.08 1.83 -4.66
C TYR A 174 -31.03 0.40 -5.21
N PHE A 175 -31.59 0.23 -6.40
CA PHE A 175 -31.58 -1.02 -7.14
C PHE A 175 -30.80 -0.84 -8.43
N GLN A 176 -29.83 -1.70 -8.68
CA GLN A 176 -29.03 -1.68 -9.91
C GLN A 176 -29.58 -2.73 -10.89
N PRO A 177 -30.25 -2.34 -11.99
CA PRO A 177 -30.85 -3.30 -12.92
C PRO A 177 -29.85 -4.21 -13.63
N SER A 178 -28.60 -3.76 -13.82
CA SER A 178 -27.57 -4.54 -14.50
C SER A 178 -27.13 -5.77 -13.70
N GLU A 179 -27.33 -5.78 -12.37
CA GLU A 179 -27.09 -6.95 -11.52
C GLU A 179 -27.97 -8.16 -11.90
N PRO A 180 -29.31 -8.09 -11.79
CA PRO A 180 -30.17 -9.19 -12.23
C PRO A 180 -30.14 -9.43 -13.74
N LEU A 181 -29.81 -8.42 -14.56
CA LEU A 181 -29.66 -8.63 -16.01
C LEU A 181 -28.58 -9.67 -16.34
N LYS A 182 -27.48 -9.73 -15.58
CA LYS A 182 -26.44 -10.79 -15.72
C LYS A 182 -27.06 -12.18 -15.58
N LEU A 183 -27.85 -12.36 -14.51
CA LEU A 183 -28.54 -13.62 -14.23
C LEU A 183 -29.56 -13.97 -15.31
N LEU A 184 -30.35 -13.00 -15.76
CA LEU A 184 -31.36 -13.19 -16.81
C LEU A 184 -30.71 -13.57 -18.16
N LEU A 185 -29.55 -12.99 -18.48
CA LEU A 185 -28.78 -13.37 -19.65
C LEU A 185 -28.31 -14.83 -19.57
N VAL A 186 -27.78 -15.26 -18.41
CA VAL A 186 -27.37 -16.66 -18.20
C VAL A 186 -28.54 -17.61 -18.41
N ILE A 187 -29.71 -17.29 -17.82
CA ILE A 187 -30.93 -18.09 -17.98
C ILE A 187 -31.34 -18.16 -19.46
N TYR A 188 -31.33 -17.04 -20.16
CA TYR A 188 -31.68 -16.97 -21.57
C TYR A 188 -30.75 -17.81 -22.44
N LEU A 189 -29.43 -17.65 -22.29
CA LEU A 189 -28.44 -18.37 -23.08
C LEU A 189 -28.53 -19.87 -22.81
N ALA A 190 -28.63 -20.28 -21.55
CA ALA A 190 -28.80 -21.68 -21.17
C ALA A 190 -30.06 -22.29 -21.81
N ALA A 191 -31.19 -21.59 -21.75
CA ALA A 191 -32.45 -22.07 -22.30
C ALA A 191 -32.45 -22.10 -23.84
N TYR A 192 -31.88 -21.07 -24.49
CA TYR A 192 -31.81 -20.97 -25.95
C TYR A 192 -30.94 -22.09 -26.54
N PHE A 193 -29.74 -22.31 -26.00
CA PHE A 193 -28.85 -23.36 -26.51
C PHE A 193 -29.34 -24.78 -26.17
N ALA A 194 -30.06 -24.95 -25.06
CA ALA A 194 -30.68 -26.24 -24.74
C ALA A 194 -31.77 -26.66 -25.73
N ASP A 195 -32.52 -25.70 -26.30
CA ASP A 195 -33.63 -25.96 -27.22
C ASP A 195 -33.17 -26.28 -28.66
N ARG A 196 -32.01 -25.77 -29.10
CA ARG A 196 -31.64 -25.72 -30.53
C ARG A 196 -30.61 -26.76 -30.98
N ILE A 197 -30.07 -27.58 -30.08
CA ILE A 197 -29.15 -28.68 -30.39
C ILE A 197 -29.98 -29.96 -30.18
N PRO A 198 -30.27 -30.84 -31.17
CA PRO A 198 -29.38 -31.29 -32.24
C PRO A 198 -30.09 -31.31 -33.61
N LEU A 199 -29.97 -30.24 -34.40
CA LEU A 199 -30.35 -30.28 -35.82
C LEU A 199 -29.12 -29.91 -36.65
N LYS A 200 -28.86 -30.69 -37.70
CA LYS A 200 -27.79 -30.53 -38.70
C LYS A 200 -27.92 -29.21 -39.50
N LEU A 201 -28.06 -28.08 -38.83
CA LEU A 201 -28.18 -26.76 -39.44
C LEU A 201 -26.84 -26.02 -39.38
N SER A 202 -26.64 -25.17 -40.39
CA SER A 202 -25.51 -24.26 -40.51
C SER A 202 -25.25 -23.53 -39.18
N ILE A 203 -23.97 -23.30 -38.92
CA ILE A 203 -23.43 -22.70 -37.69
C ILE A 203 -23.97 -21.26 -37.51
N LEU A 204 -24.20 -20.53 -38.60
CA LEU A 204 -24.54 -19.10 -38.56
C LEU A 204 -25.97 -18.78 -38.06
N PRO A 205 -27.07 -19.40 -38.56
CA PRO A 205 -28.43 -19.11 -38.10
C PRO A 205 -28.70 -19.38 -36.62
N MET A 206 -27.90 -20.24 -35.98
CA MET A 206 -28.01 -20.53 -34.55
C MET A 206 -27.46 -19.40 -33.67
N PHE A 207 -26.43 -18.69 -34.13
CA PHE A 207 -25.75 -17.68 -33.31
C PHE A 207 -26.24 -16.26 -33.55
N ILE A 208 -26.80 -15.96 -34.74
CA ILE A 208 -27.27 -14.60 -35.06
C ILE A 208 -28.28 -14.06 -34.02
N PRO A 209 -29.31 -14.81 -33.60
CA PRO A 209 -30.29 -14.28 -32.65
C PRO A 209 -29.68 -13.99 -31.27
N THR A 210 -28.80 -14.86 -30.78
CA THR A 210 -28.14 -14.64 -29.49
C THR A 210 -27.13 -13.50 -29.57
N MET A 211 -26.41 -13.38 -30.70
CA MET A 211 -25.46 -12.29 -30.93
C MET A 211 -26.16 -10.93 -31.00
N LEU A 212 -27.33 -10.85 -31.65
CA LEU A 212 -28.14 -9.62 -31.69
C LEU A 212 -28.60 -9.21 -30.30
N VAL A 213 -29.20 -10.13 -29.54
CA VAL A 213 -29.74 -9.81 -28.21
C VAL A 213 -28.62 -9.45 -27.22
N THR A 214 -27.51 -10.20 -27.22
CA THR A 214 -26.35 -9.86 -26.40
C THR A 214 -25.70 -8.55 -26.88
N GLY A 215 -25.67 -8.28 -28.19
CA GLY A 215 -25.18 -7.03 -28.76
C GLY A 215 -26.01 -5.81 -28.32
N VAL A 216 -27.34 -5.93 -28.28
CA VAL A 216 -28.22 -4.89 -27.72
C VAL A 216 -27.92 -4.66 -26.24
N ALA A 217 -27.78 -5.75 -25.46
CA ALA A 217 -27.44 -5.65 -24.05
C ALA A 217 -26.08 -4.95 -23.82
N LEU A 218 -25.06 -5.33 -24.58
CA LEU A 218 -23.73 -4.70 -24.54
C LEU A 218 -23.77 -3.23 -24.94
N SER A 219 -24.54 -2.90 -25.98
CA SER A 219 -24.68 -1.51 -26.43
C SER A 219 -25.23 -0.63 -25.32
N ILE A 220 -26.29 -1.07 -24.64
CA ILE A 220 -26.87 -0.37 -23.48
C ILE A 220 -25.82 -0.11 -22.40
N LEU A 221 -25.05 -1.14 -22.03
CA LEU A 221 -24.04 -1.04 -20.97
C LEU A 221 -22.86 -0.14 -21.36
N ILE A 222 -22.43 -0.15 -22.62
CA ILE A 222 -21.38 0.73 -23.12
C ILE A 222 -21.85 2.19 -23.09
N PHE A 223 -23.09 2.48 -23.50
CA PHE A 223 -23.67 3.82 -23.40
C PHE A 223 -23.86 4.27 -21.94
N GLN A 224 -24.11 3.34 -21.03
CA GLN A 224 -24.13 3.60 -19.58
C GLN A 224 -22.73 3.77 -18.98
N GLN A 225 -21.65 3.50 -19.72
CA GLN A 225 -20.28 3.44 -19.21
C GLN A 225 -20.07 2.36 -18.12
N ASP A 226 -20.90 1.31 -18.09
CA ASP A 226 -20.76 0.14 -17.20
C ASP A 226 -19.89 -0.94 -17.86
N LEU A 227 -18.61 -0.60 -18.02
CA LEU A 227 -17.62 -1.45 -18.72
C LEU A 227 -17.31 -2.76 -17.98
N GLY A 228 -17.42 -2.75 -16.65
CA GLY A 228 -17.21 -3.95 -15.84
C GLY A 228 -18.28 -5.00 -16.13
N THR A 229 -19.55 -4.60 -16.08
CA THR A 229 -20.67 -5.49 -16.43
C THR A 229 -20.62 -5.90 -17.90
N ALA A 230 -20.27 -5.00 -18.82
CA ALA A 230 -20.12 -5.34 -20.23
C ALA A 230 -19.07 -6.45 -20.47
N SER A 231 -17.94 -6.38 -19.77
CA SER A 231 -16.88 -7.42 -19.86
C SER A 231 -17.38 -8.79 -19.38
N ILE A 232 -18.15 -8.81 -18.29
CA ILE A 232 -18.80 -10.04 -17.78
C ILE A 232 -19.78 -10.60 -18.81
N PHE A 233 -20.56 -9.77 -19.51
CA PHE A 233 -21.49 -10.22 -20.55
C PHE A 233 -20.78 -10.91 -21.72
N ILE A 234 -19.66 -10.32 -22.19
CA ILE A 234 -18.86 -10.91 -23.26
C ILE A 234 -18.30 -12.28 -22.82
N PHE A 235 -17.78 -12.35 -21.59
CA PHE A 235 -17.30 -13.60 -21.01
C PHE A 235 -18.42 -14.65 -20.93
N LEU A 236 -19.57 -14.31 -20.35
CA LEU A 236 -20.70 -15.22 -20.21
C LEU A 236 -21.22 -15.72 -21.56
N TYR A 237 -21.35 -14.83 -22.54
CA TYR A 237 -21.72 -15.21 -23.90
C TYR A 237 -20.73 -16.21 -24.49
N THR A 238 -19.44 -15.93 -24.38
CA THR A 238 -18.35 -16.79 -24.88
C THR A 238 -18.38 -18.17 -24.22
N VAL A 239 -18.57 -18.24 -22.91
CA VAL A 239 -18.64 -19.49 -22.15
C VAL A 239 -19.84 -20.33 -22.60
N HIS A 240 -21.03 -19.74 -22.71
CA HIS A 240 -22.22 -20.47 -23.19
C HIS A 240 -22.05 -20.96 -24.62
N LEU A 241 -21.47 -20.13 -25.50
CA LEU A 241 -21.22 -20.50 -26.88
C LEU A 241 -20.17 -21.62 -26.99
N TYR A 242 -19.12 -21.59 -26.16
CA TYR A 242 -18.12 -22.66 -26.10
C TYR A 242 -18.71 -23.97 -25.57
N MET A 243 -19.52 -23.92 -24.51
CA MET A 243 -20.20 -25.11 -23.98
C MET A 243 -21.18 -25.70 -24.99
N ALA A 244 -21.92 -24.85 -25.72
CA ALA A 244 -22.89 -25.28 -26.73
C ALA A 244 -22.23 -25.85 -27.99
N SER A 245 -21.15 -25.22 -28.48
CA SER A 245 -20.48 -25.59 -29.73
C SER A 245 -19.41 -26.68 -29.56
N GLY A 246 -18.77 -26.75 -28.40
CA GLY A 246 -17.60 -27.59 -28.13
C GLY A 246 -16.35 -27.23 -28.95
N ARG A 247 -16.29 -26.05 -29.57
CA ARG A 247 -15.20 -25.65 -30.49
C ARG A 247 -14.26 -24.64 -29.87
N LYS A 248 -12.98 -25.01 -29.69
CA LYS A 248 -11.95 -24.11 -29.13
C LYS A 248 -11.75 -22.81 -29.92
N ARG A 249 -12.04 -22.81 -31.24
CA ARG A 249 -11.96 -21.60 -32.11
C ARG A 249 -12.82 -20.44 -31.58
N VAL A 250 -13.93 -20.73 -30.90
CA VAL A 250 -14.80 -19.71 -30.29
C VAL A 250 -14.03 -18.88 -29.27
N LEU A 251 -13.24 -19.53 -28.42
CA LEU A 251 -12.46 -18.87 -27.38
C LEU A 251 -11.42 -17.92 -27.99
N ILE A 252 -10.75 -18.36 -29.06
CA ILE A 252 -9.75 -17.55 -29.77
C ILE A 252 -10.42 -16.34 -30.42
N ILE A 253 -11.56 -16.53 -31.10
CA ILE A 253 -12.31 -15.43 -31.74
C ILE A 253 -12.78 -14.42 -30.69
N SER A 254 -13.33 -14.89 -29.56
CA SER A 254 -13.75 -14.01 -28.47
C SER A 254 -12.58 -13.24 -27.84
N LEU A 255 -11.42 -13.88 -27.68
CA LEU A 255 -10.23 -13.23 -27.14
C LEU A 255 -9.69 -12.14 -28.09
N VAL A 256 -9.63 -12.43 -29.39
CA VAL A 256 -9.28 -11.44 -30.41
C VAL A 256 -10.30 -10.30 -30.43
N GLY A 257 -11.59 -10.61 -30.34
CA GLY A 257 -12.67 -9.63 -30.26
C GLY A 257 -12.53 -8.72 -29.03
N LEU A 258 -12.27 -9.28 -27.85
CA LEU A 258 -11.99 -8.52 -26.63
C LEU A 258 -10.76 -7.62 -26.78
N GLY A 259 -9.68 -8.12 -27.38
CA GLY A 259 -8.48 -7.32 -27.66
C GLY A 259 -8.77 -6.13 -28.56
N ILE A 260 -9.51 -6.35 -29.65
CA ILE A 260 -9.95 -5.27 -30.55
C ILE A 260 -10.85 -4.28 -29.80
N SER A 261 -11.82 -4.76 -29.02
CA SER A 261 -12.70 -3.90 -28.23
C SER A 261 -11.95 -3.09 -27.18
N ALA A 262 -10.89 -3.63 -26.56
CA ALA A 262 -10.06 -2.90 -25.62
C ALA A 262 -9.23 -1.81 -26.30
N ILE A 263 -8.63 -2.12 -27.46
CA ILE A 263 -7.88 -1.15 -28.28
C ILE A 263 -8.81 -0.03 -28.75
N LEU A 264 -9.94 -0.38 -29.37
CA LEU A 264 -10.94 0.61 -29.78
C LEU A 264 -11.45 1.41 -28.58
N GLY A 265 -11.68 0.74 -27.44
CA GLY A 265 -12.11 1.38 -26.20
C GLY A 265 -11.15 2.47 -25.74
N TYR A 266 -9.84 2.19 -25.75
CA TYR A 266 -8.78 3.14 -25.38
C TYR A 266 -8.77 4.40 -26.27
N PHE A 267 -9.02 4.24 -27.57
CA PHE A 267 -9.02 5.35 -28.50
C PHE A 267 -10.36 6.10 -28.55
N LEU A 268 -11.48 5.43 -28.33
CA LEU A 268 -12.83 5.99 -28.49
C LEU A 268 -13.44 6.56 -27.20
N PHE A 269 -13.01 6.10 -26.02
CA PHE A 269 -13.62 6.51 -24.74
C PHE A 269 -12.58 6.98 -23.72
N ASP A 270 -12.66 8.24 -23.31
CA ASP A 270 -11.73 8.84 -22.35
C ASP A 270 -11.70 8.10 -21.00
N VAL A 271 -12.87 7.61 -20.53
CA VAL A 271 -12.97 6.83 -19.30
C VAL A 271 -12.14 5.54 -19.37
N VAL A 272 -12.09 4.88 -20.52
CA VAL A 272 -11.27 3.67 -20.73
C VAL A 272 -9.80 4.05 -20.74
N ARG A 273 -9.44 5.09 -21.50
CA ARG A 273 -8.05 5.60 -21.59
C ARG A 273 -7.49 5.90 -20.21
N LEU A 274 -8.22 6.68 -19.40
CA LEU A 274 -7.81 7.07 -18.06
C LEU A 274 -7.59 5.85 -17.14
N ARG A 275 -8.46 4.83 -17.21
CA ARG A 275 -8.29 3.60 -16.41
C ARG A 275 -7.11 2.75 -16.86
N VAL A 276 -6.84 2.70 -18.17
CA VAL A 276 -5.68 1.98 -18.72
C VAL A 276 -4.37 2.69 -18.37
N ASP A 277 -4.32 4.02 -18.50
CA ASP A 277 -3.11 4.80 -18.16
C ASP A 277 -2.79 4.69 -16.66
N ALA A 278 -3.80 4.81 -15.78
CA ALA A 278 -3.65 4.62 -14.34
C ALA A 278 -3.24 3.18 -13.96
N TRP A 279 -3.70 2.17 -14.73
CA TRP A 279 -3.30 0.78 -14.53
C TRP A 279 -1.85 0.52 -14.94
N LEU A 280 -1.42 1.05 -16.09
CA LEU A 280 -0.06 0.86 -16.61
C LEU A 280 0.97 1.61 -15.76
N ASN A 281 0.69 2.85 -15.37
CA ASN A 281 1.65 3.70 -14.65
C ASN A 281 1.02 4.37 -13.40
N PRO A 282 0.65 3.60 -12.37
CA PRO A 282 -0.04 4.14 -11.20
C PRO A 282 0.82 5.12 -10.37
N TRP A 283 2.15 4.97 -10.45
CA TRP A 283 3.10 5.74 -9.63
C TRP A 283 3.40 7.14 -10.17
N ILE A 284 2.95 7.49 -11.37
CA ILE A 284 3.11 8.84 -11.92
C ILE A 284 2.21 9.83 -11.19
N ASP A 285 1.04 9.39 -10.76
CA ASP A 285 0.02 10.21 -10.10
C ASP A 285 -0.63 9.42 -8.94
N PRO A 286 0.14 9.09 -7.88
CA PRO A 286 -0.30 8.22 -6.80
C PRO A 286 -1.31 8.88 -5.86
N SER A 287 -1.34 10.22 -5.82
CA SER A 287 -2.29 11.02 -5.01
C SER A 287 -3.53 11.47 -5.80
N GLY A 288 -3.48 11.46 -7.13
CA GLY A 288 -4.60 11.81 -8.00
C GLY A 288 -5.29 10.59 -8.62
N ARG A 289 -5.15 10.43 -9.95
CA ARG A 289 -5.96 9.48 -10.74
C ARG A 289 -5.74 8.02 -10.38
N SER A 290 -4.56 7.67 -9.89
CA SER A 290 -4.19 6.29 -9.57
C SER A 290 -4.35 5.96 -8.08
N TYR A 291 -4.83 6.91 -7.28
CA TYR A 291 -4.92 6.81 -5.83
C TYR A 291 -5.63 5.53 -5.35
N GLN A 292 -6.73 5.16 -6.01
CA GLN A 292 -7.49 3.95 -5.65
C GLN A 292 -6.65 2.66 -5.79
N ILE A 293 -5.92 2.51 -6.89
CA ILE A 293 -5.07 1.33 -7.14
C ILE A 293 -3.88 1.34 -6.18
N VAL A 294 -3.21 2.49 -6.04
CA VAL A 294 -2.03 2.62 -5.16
C VAL A 294 -2.39 2.30 -3.72
N GLN A 295 -3.49 2.84 -3.20
CA GLN A 295 -3.94 2.55 -1.84
C GLN A 295 -4.36 1.09 -1.67
N SER A 296 -4.93 0.45 -2.69
CA SER A 296 -5.25 -0.98 -2.65
C SER A 296 -3.99 -1.85 -2.57
N LEU A 297 -2.95 -1.54 -3.36
CA LEU A 297 -1.66 -2.24 -3.29
C LEU A 297 -0.97 -2.02 -1.93
N LEU A 298 -0.99 -0.79 -1.40
CA LEU A 298 -0.47 -0.47 -0.07
C LEU A 298 -1.23 -1.20 1.03
N ALA A 299 -2.55 -1.36 0.91
CA ALA A 299 -3.36 -2.13 1.85
C ALA A 299 -2.95 -3.62 1.89
N ILE A 300 -2.79 -4.23 0.71
CA ILE A 300 -2.41 -5.65 0.56
C ILE A 300 -0.97 -5.88 1.06
N ALA A 301 -0.06 -4.95 0.77
CA ALA A 301 1.30 -4.94 1.32
C ALA A 301 1.28 -4.82 2.85
N ASN A 302 0.45 -3.93 3.39
CA ASN A 302 0.35 -3.69 4.83
C ASN A 302 -0.19 -4.89 5.62
N GLY A 303 -0.98 -5.74 4.97
CA GLY A 303 -1.45 -7.00 5.55
C GLY A 303 -0.35 -8.03 5.76
N GLY A 304 0.69 -8.08 4.93
CA GLY A 304 1.72 -9.11 5.02
C GLY A 304 1.14 -10.54 5.11
N LEU A 305 1.83 -11.44 5.81
CA LEU A 305 1.39 -12.85 5.91
C LEU A 305 0.12 -13.04 6.75
N PHE A 306 0.05 -12.42 7.94
CA PHE A 306 -0.98 -12.69 8.95
C PHE A 306 -2.04 -11.60 9.09
N GLY A 307 -1.86 -10.47 8.42
CA GLY A 307 -2.73 -9.31 8.55
C GLY A 307 -2.31 -8.39 9.68
N ARG A 308 -2.94 -7.21 9.72
CA ARG A 308 -2.86 -6.28 10.86
C ARG A 308 -3.83 -6.64 11.99
N GLY A 309 -4.62 -7.70 11.82
CA GLY A 309 -5.67 -8.11 12.73
C GLY A 309 -6.99 -7.39 12.47
N PRO A 310 -8.13 -8.01 12.85
CA PRO A 310 -9.46 -7.39 12.82
C PRO A 310 -9.46 -5.99 13.44
N GLY A 311 -9.75 -4.98 12.62
CA GLY A 311 -9.76 -3.59 13.06
C GLY A 311 -8.42 -2.93 13.43
N GLY A 312 -7.30 -3.61 13.20
CA GLY A 312 -5.95 -3.02 13.31
C GLY A 312 -5.47 -2.31 12.04
N GLY A 313 -6.05 -2.66 10.88
CA GLY A 313 -5.71 -2.05 9.59
C GLY A 313 -6.27 -0.63 9.40
N SER A 314 -5.84 0.04 8.31
CA SER A 314 -6.39 1.33 7.85
C SER A 314 -7.02 1.25 6.46
N PRO A 315 -7.94 0.29 6.20
CA PRO A 315 -8.57 0.09 4.89
C PRO A 315 -9.45 1.28 4.44
N GLY A 316 -9.85 2.17 5.35
CA GLY A 316 -10.58 3.40 5.02
C GLY A 316 -9.82 4.38 4.13
N LEU A 317 -8.49 4.22 4.00
CA LEU A 317 -7.68 4.98 3.04
C LEU A 317 -7.99 4.62 1.59
N VAL A 318 -8.50 3.41 1.33
CA VAL A 318 -8.89 2.96 0.00
C VAL A 318 -10.29 3.50 -0.31
N PRO A 319 -10.49 4.33 -1.35
CA PRO A 319 -11.82 4.79 -1.70
C PRO A 319 -12.73 3.64 -2.06
N VAL A 320 -13.99 3.73 -1.64
CA VAL A 320 -15.01 2.70 -1.91
C VAL A 320 -14.63 1.28 -1.40
N ALA A 321 -13.82 1.22 -0.32
CA ALA A 321 -13.37 0.01 0.37
C ALA A 321 -14.47 -0.99 0.77
N ILE A 322 -15.72 -0.54 0.91
CA ILE A 322 -16.85 -1.42 1.26
C ILE A 322 -17.41 -2.21 0.07
N SER A 323 -17.15 -1.78 -1.17
CA SER A 323 -17.67 -2.43 -2.38
C SER A 323 -16.54 -2.97 -3.25
N ASP A 324 -16.09 -2.22 -4.26
CA ASP A 324 -15.08 -2.62 -5.24
C ASP A 324 -13.75 -3.07 -4.60
N PHE A 325 -13.35 -2.42 -3.51
CA PHE A 325 -12.06 -2.65 -2.84
C PHE A 325 -12.16 -3.48 -1.55
N ILE A 326 -13.27 -4.19 -1.32
CA ILE A 326 -13.43 -4.97 -0.07
C ILE A 326 -12.39 -6.10 0.07
N TYR A 327 -11.89 -6.64 -1.05
CA TYR A 327 -10.83 -7.64 -1.02
C TYR A 327 -9.52 -7.07 -0.47
N SER A 328 -9.14 -5.83 -0.80
CA SER A 328 -7.96 -5.19 -0.20
C SER A 328 -8.15 -4.92 1.29
N SER A 329 -9.37 -4.59 1.72
CA SER A 329 -9.70 -4.42 3.14
C SER A 329 -9.53 -5.73 3.92
N ILE A 330 -10.05 -6.84 3.38
CA ILE A 330 -9.88 -8.17 3.95
C ILE A 330 -8.40 -8.58 3.96
N SER A 331 -7.67 -8.29 2.87
CA SER A 331 -6.25 -8.60 2.76
C SER A 331 -5.39 -7.82 3.75
N GLU A 332 -5.75 -6.57 4.05
CA GLU A 332 -5.04 -5.75 5.05
C GLU A 332 -5.24 -6.27 6.49
N GLU A 333 -6.47 -6.68 6.84
CA GLU A 333 -6.77 -7.13 8.21
C GLU A 333 -6.42 -8.61 8.46
N PHE A 334 -6.62 -9.49 7.48
CA PHE A 334 -6.38 -10.95 7.62
C PHE A 334 -5.12 -11.45 6.90
N GLY A 335 -4.42 -10.57 6.17
CA GLY A 335 -3.18 -10.89 5.47
C GLY A 335 -3.36 -11.88 4.33
N LEU A 336 -2.23 -12.35 3.82
CA LEU A 336 -2.17 -13.36 2.76
C LEU A 336 -2.93 -14.64 3.14
N VAL A 337 -2.87 -15.08 4.40
CA VAL A 337 -3.58 -16.28 4.86
C VAL A 337 -5.10 -16.14 4.69
N GLY A 338 -5.67 -15.01 5.12
CA GLY A 338 -7.10 -14.73 4.93
C GLY A 338 -7.47 -14.61 3.46
N SER A 339 -6.65 -13.94 2.66
CA SER A 339 -6.86 -13.78 1.22
C SER A 339 -6.85 -15.11 0.47
N ILE A 340 -5.91 -16.01 0.80
CA ILE A 340 -5.86 -17.37 0.25
C ILE A 340 -7.07 -18.19 0.72
N ALA A 341 -7.49 -18.06 1.98
CA ALA A 341 -8.67 -18.75 2.48
C ALA A 341 -9.94 -18.35 1.71
N LEU A 342 -10.14 -17.05 1.44
CA LEU A 342 -11.24 -16.54 0.62
C LEU A 342 -11.17 -17.11 -0.82
N LEU A 343 -10.00 -17.07 -1.46
CA LEU A 343 -9.81 -17.61 -2.81
C LEU A 343 -10.00 -19.13 -2.85
N ALA A 344 -9.61 -19.86 -1.81
CA ALA A 344 -9.85 -21.29 -1.67
C ALA A 344 -11.35 -21.62 -1.54
N LEU A 345 -12.12 -20.81 -0.79
CA LEU A 345 -13.59 -20.95 -0.74
C LEU A 345 -14.22 -20.77 -2.13
N LEU A 346 -13.75 -19.79 -2.91
CA LEU A 346 -14.17 -19.62 -4.31
C LEU A 346 -13.75 -20.81 -5.19
N GLY A 347 -12.56 -21.36 -4.99
CA GLY A 347 -12.09 -22.56 -5.70
C GLY A 347 -12.92 -23.80 -5.38
N ILE A 348 -13.31 -24.00 -4.13
CA ILE A 348 -14.23 -25.07 -3.72
C ILE A 348 -15.60 -24.82 -4.35
N PHE A 349 -16.13 -23.60 -4.31
CA PHE A 349 -17.40 -23.24 -4.93
C PHE A 349 -17.39 -23.54 -6.44
N LEU A 350 -16.32 -23.18 -7.14
CA LEU A 350 -16.10 -23.50 -8.55
C LEU A 350 -16.14 -25.02 -8.80
N ALA A 351 -15.35 -25.79 -8.04
CA ALA A 351 -15.28 -27.24 -8.20
C ALA A 351 -16.65 -27.92 -7.98
N ARG A 352 -17.39 -27.49 -6.95
CA ARG A 352 -18.74 -27.99 -6.67
C ARG A 352 -19.75 -27.55 -7.74
N GLY A 353 -19.69 -26.30 -8.21
CA GLY A 353 -20.54 -25.79 -9.27
C GLY A 353 -20.37 -26.53 -10.60
N ILE A 354 -19.13 -26.79 -11.02
CA ILE A 354 -18.85 -27.61 -12.21
C ILE A 354 -19.31 -29.05 -12.00
N ARG A 355 -19.15 -29.62 -10.80
CA ARG A 355 -19.70 -30.94 -10.47
C ARG A 355 -21.22 -30.98 -10.62
N ILE A 356 -21.93 -29.97 -10.13
CA ILE A 356 -23.40 -29.85 -10.28
C ILE A 356 -23.78 -29.80 -11.77
N ALA A 357 -23.06 -29.04 -12.59
CA ALA A 357 -23.32 -28.97 -14.03
C ALA A 357 -23.13 -30.34 -14.73
N LEU A 358 -22.07 -31.07 -14.38
CA LEU A 358 -21.79 -32.39 -14.95
C LEU A 358 -22.86 -33.42 -14.59
N HIS A 359 -23.44 -33.36 -13.40
CA HIS A 359 -24.48 -34.29 -12.92
C HIS A 359 -25.91 -33.84 -13.23
N ALA A 360 -26.10 -32.69 -13.89
CA ALA A 360 -27.44 -32.18 -14.19
C ALA A 360 -28.25 -33.14 -15.09
N THR A 361 -29.54 -33.21 -14.80
CA THR A 361 -30.54 -34.15 -15.37
C THR A 361 -31.03 -33.77 -16.76
N ASP A 362 -30.85 -32.50 -17.16
CA ASP A 362 -31.17 -32.02 -18.50
C ASP A 362 -30.16 -30.98 -19.01
N ARG A 363 -30.19 -30.71 -20.31
CA ARG A 363 -29.25 -29.78 -20.97
C ARG A 363 -29.41 -28.33 -20.52
N PHE A 364 -30.65 -27.90 -20.24
CA PHE A 364 -30.91 -26.55 -19.77
C PHE A 364 -30.30 -26.33 -18.39
N ARG A 365 -30.58 -27.23 -17.44
CA ARG A 365 -30.00 -27.23 -16.09
C ARG A 365 -28.48 -27.32 -16.13
N ARG A 366 -27.92 -28.13 -17.03
CA ARG A 366 -26.47 -28.23 -17.22
C ARG A 366 -25.84 -26.90 -17.64
N TYR A 367 -26.36 -26.27 -18.69
CA TYR A 367 -25.86 -24.96 -19.15
C TYR A 367 -26.11 -23.88 -18.11
N LEU A 368 -27.25 -23.93 -17.43
CA LEU A 368 -27.59 -22.99 -16.36
C LEU A 368 -26.61 -23.11 -15.20
N ALA A 369 -26.38 -24.32 -14.67
CA ALA A 369 -25.44 -24.53 -13.56
C ALA A 369 -24.02 -24.05 -13.92
N ALA A 370 -23.50 -24.45 -15.08
CA ALA A 370 -22.17 -24.02 -15.51
C ALA A 370 -22.11 -22.50 -15.73
N GLY A 371 -23.16 -21.90 -16.30
CA GLY A 371 -23.28 -20.46 -16.51
C GLY A 371 -23.34 -19.66 -15.21
N LEU A 372 -24.12 -20.12 -14.22
CA LEU A 372 -24.24 -19.49 -12.90
C LEU A 372 -22.92 -19.57 -12.11
N THR A 373 -22.26 -20.72 -12.13
CA THR A 373 -20.94 -20.88 -11.51
C THR A 373 -19.91 -19.97 -12.18
N SER A 374 -19.89 -19.93 -13.52
CA SER A 374 -18.95 -19.08 -14.26
C SER A 374 -19.21 -17.59 -14.02
N PHE A 375 -20.47 -17.18 -13.91
CA PHE A 375 -20.87 -15.83 -13.55
C PHE A 375 -20.29 -15.38 -12.21
N LEU A 376 -20.54 -16.15 -11.15
CA LEU A 376 -20.08 -15.80 -9.81
C LEU A 376 -18.54 -15.79 -9.72
N ILE A 377 -17.88 -16.78 -10.31
CA ILE A 377 -16.42 -16.92 -10.23
C ILE A 377 -15.70 -15.88 -11.09
N ALA A 378 -16.15 -15.65 -12.32
CA ALA A 378 -15.52 -14.64 -13.19
C ALA A 378 -15.69 -13.22 -12.64
N GLN A 379 -16.85 -12.90 -12.04
CA GLN A 379 -17.03 -11.61 -11.37
C GLN A 379 -16.07 -11.44 -10.19
N SER A 380 -15.89 -12.49 -9.37
CA SER A 380 -14.91 -12.48 -8.28
C SER A 380 -13.47 -12.30 -8.78
N ILE A 381 -13.07 -13.01 -9.83
CA ILE A 381 -11.73 -12.89 -10.41
C ILE A 381 -11.51 -11.48 -10.96
N LEU A 382 -12.47 -10.94 -11.71
CA LEU A 382 -12.37 -9.63 -12.35
C LEU A 382 -12.16 -8.51 -11.33
N ILE A 383 -12.92 -8.49 -10.23
CA ILE A 383 -12.76 -7.46 -9.19
C ILE A 383 -11.47 -7.64 -8.39
N ILE A 384 -11.10 -8.87 -8.02
CA ILE A 384 -9.88 -9.13 -7.26
C ILE A 384 -8.63 -8.82 -8.11
N ALA A 385 -8.64 -9.20 -9.39
CA ALA A 385 -7.58 -8.87 -10.34
C ALA A 385 -7.43 -7.36 -10.54
N GLY A 386 -8.52 -6.60 -10.53
CA GLY A 386 -8.50 -5.13 -10.52
C GLY A 386 -7.74 -4.57 -9.31
N ASN A 387 -8.06 -5.05 -8.11
CA ASN A 387 -7.41 -4.62 -6.86
C ASN A 387 -5.91 -4.95 -6.82
N LEU A 388 -5.50 -6.02 -7.50
CA LEU A 388 -4.10 -6.46 -7.60
C LEU A 388 -3.33 -5.83 -8.78
N ARG A 389 -3.94 -4.91 -9.53
CA ARG A 389 -3.38 -4.35 -10.77
C ARG A 389 -3.08 -5.42 -11.83
N ALA A 390 -3.71 -6.60 -11.76
CA ALA A 390 -3.60 -7.64 -12.79
C ALA A 390 -4.50 -7.32 -14.00
N LEU A 391 -5.62 -6.64 -13.76
CA LEU A 391 -6.50 -6.08 -14.78
C LEU A 391 -6.79 -4.60 -14.46
N PRO A 392 -7.23 -3.79 -15.44
CA PRO A 392 -7.74 -2.45 -15.18
C PRO A 392 -8.92 -2.47 -14.20
N LEU A 393 -9.08 -1.40 -13.41
CA LEU A 393 -10.18 -1.33 -12.44
C LEU A 393 -11.56 -1.38 -13.10
N THR A 394 -12.42 -2.20 -12.50
CA THR A 394 -13.81 -2.39 -12.91
C THR A 394 -14.73 -2.15 -11.72
N GLY A 395 -15.80 -1.39 -11.90
CA GLY A 395 -16.79 -1.10 -10.85
C GLY A 395 -17.82 -2.21 -10.70
N VAL A 396 -17.40 -3.41 -10.30
CA VAL A 396 -18.30 -4.53 -9.99
C VAL A 396 -18.06 -5.05 -8.58
N THR A 397 -19.09 -5.62 -7.99
CA THR A 397 -19.05 -6.13 -6.61
C THR A 397 -18.42 -7.51 -6.52
N LEU A 398 -17.78 -7.85 -5.39
CA LEU A 398 -17.40 -9.23 -5.06
C LEU A 398 -18.68 -9.97 -4.58
N PRO A 399 -19.15 -11.02 -5.28
CA PRO A 399 -20.37 -11.74 -4.92
C PRO A 399 -20.37 -12.21 -3.47
N PHE A 400 -21.52 -12.07 -2.81
CA PHE A 400 -21.75 -12.34 -1.37
C PHE A 400 -21.01 -11.42 -0.39
N VAL A 401 -19.83 -10.90 -0.71
CA VAL A 401 -18.94 -10.20 0.24
C VAL A 401 -19.14 -8.69 0.21
N SER A 402 -19.05 -8.06 -0.97
CA SER A 402 -19.11 -6.59 -1.11
C SER A 402 -20.45 -6.00 -0.68
N TYR A 403 -20.42 -4.75 -0.23
CA TYR A 403 -21.63 -3.95 -0.11
C TYR A 403 -22.33 -3.81 -1.47
N GLY A 404 -23.62 -4.13 -1.51
CA GLY A 404 -24.41 -4.04 -2.74
C GLY A 404 -25.67 -4.90 -2.65
N GLY A 405 -26.79 -4.29 -2.29
CA GLY A 405 -28.06 -5.01 -2.08
C GLY A 405 -28.56 -5.79 -3.29
N SER A 406 -28.52 -5.18 -4.48
CA SER A 406 -28.93 -5.86 -5.73
C SER A 406 -28.00 -7.01 -6.13
N SER A 407 -26.69 -6.85 -5.88
CA SER A 407 -25.70 -7.90 -6.13
C SER A 407 -25.86 -9.07 -5.15
N LEU A 408 -26.05 -8.77 -3.86
CA LEU A 408 -26.32 -9.77 -2.83
C LEU A 408 -27.57 -10.59 -3.19
N LEU A 409 -28.67 -9.92 -3.53
CA LEU A 409 -29.91 -10.56 -3.97
C LEU A 409 -29.69 -11.46 -5.20
N THR A 410 -29.03 -10.93 -6.23
CA THR A 410 -28.76 -11.69 -7.46
C THR A 410 -27.90 -12.92 -7.19
N SER A 411 -26.89 -12.79 -6.33
CA SER A 411 -25.98 -13.88 -5.95
C SER A 411 -26.71 -14.99 -5.17
N PHE A 412 -27.62 -14.63 -4.26
CA PHE A 412 -28.44 -15.62 -3.54
C PHE A 412 -29.50 -16.29 -4.41
N ILE A 413 -30.05 -15.59 -5.42
CA ILE A 413 -30.92 -16.23 -6.41
C ILE A 413 -30.11 -17.21 -7.28
N ALA A 414 -28.90 -16.84 -7.72
CA ALA A 414 -28.01 -17.75 -8.43
C ALA A 414 -27.65 -18.99 -7.59
N LEU A 415 -27.37 -18.80 -6.30
CA LEU A 415 -27.15 -19.88 -5.34
C LEU A 415 -28.39 -20.79 -5.21
N LEU A 416 -29.59 -20.22 -5.09
CA LEU A 416 -30.82 -20.98 -4.99
C LEU A 416 -31.03 -21.87 -6.22
N LEU A 417 -30.82 -21.33 -7.42
CA LEU A 417 -30.95 -22.09 -8.66
C LEU A 417 -29.93 -23.25 -8.71
N LEU A 418 -28.69 -23.03 -8.27
CA LEU A 418 -27.69 -24.09 -8.16
C LEU A 418 -28.09 -25.17 -7.15
N LEU A 419 -28.65 -24.78 -6.00
CA LEU A 419 -29.15 -25.72 -4.99
C LEU A 419 -30.30 -26.58 -5.53
N ILE A 420 -31.26 -25.96 -6.23
CA ILE A 420 -32.37 -26.68 -6.88
C ILE A 420 -31.85 -27.70 -7.91
N ILE A 421 -30.87 -27.31 -8.74
CA ILE A 421 -30.26 -28.22 -9.72
C ILE A 421 -29.49 -29.36 -9.02
N SER A 422 -28.82 -29.07 -7.91
CA SER A 422 -28.01 -30.06 -7.18
C SER A 422 -28.82 -31.16 -6.47
N ASN A 423 -30.10 -30.91 -6.17
CA ASN A 423 -30.97 -31.80 -5.41
C ASN A 423 -31.47 -33.03 -6.21
N GLU A 424 -31.05 -33.20 -7.47
CA GLU A 424 -31.55 -34.26 -8.35
C GLU A 424 -30.52 -35.40 -8.55
N ILE A 425 -30.02 -35.97 -7.45
CA ILE A 425 -28.93 -36.98 -7.46
C ILE A 425 -29.38 -38.35 -7.99
N ASP A 426 -30.65 -38.72 -7.84
CA ASP A 426 -31.16 -40.06 -8.16
C ASP A 426 -31.58 -40.26 -9.64
N ILE A 427 -31.46 -39.22 -10.46
CA ILE A 427 -31.79 -39.29 -11.89
C ILE A 427 -30.48 -39.50 -12.64
N GLU A 428 -30.42 -40.49 -13.54
CA GLU A 428 -29.24 -40.70 -14.37
C GLU A 428 -28.84 -39.38 -15.06
N PRO A 429 -27.58 -38.97 -14.95
CA PRO A 429 -27.15 -37.70 -15.51
C PRO A 429 -27.36 -37.72 -17.02
N PHE A 430 -27.84 -36.61 -17.58
CA PHE A 430 -28.09 -36.54 -19.01
C PHE A 430 -26.80 -36.88 -19.78
N PRO A 431 -26.79 -37.78 -20.78
CA PRO A 431 -25.56 -38.18 -21.44
C PRO A 431 -24.80 -36.96 -21.98
N ILE A 432 -23.48 -36.94 -21.76
CA ILE A 432 -22.60 -35.86 -22.19
C ILE A 432 -21.79 -36.34 -23.39
N PRO A 433 -22.11 -35.94 -24.63
CA PRO A 433 -21.33 -36.37 -25.80
C PRO A 433 -19.89 -35.86 -25.75
N LYS A 434 -19.68 -34.65 -25.20
CA LYS A 434 -18.37 -33.99 -25.10
C LYS A 434 -18.24 -33.27 -23.74
N PRO A 435 -17.63 -33.90 -22.72
CA PRO A 435 -17.47 -33.28 -21.41
C PRO A 435 -16.32 -32.27 -21.34
N GLN A 436 -15.40 -32.30 -22.31
CA GLN A 436 -14.20 -31.45 -22.35
C GLN A 436 -14.45 -29.94 -22.14
N PRO A 437 -15.52 -29.31 -22.68
CA PRO A 437 -15.75 -27.88 -22.47
C PRO A 437 -15.95 -27.50 -21.01
N TYR A 438 -16.64 -28.33 -20.22
CA TYR A 438 -16.90 -28.08 -18.80
C TYR A 438 -15.64 -28.22 -17.95
N PHE A 439 -14.84 -29.25 -18.20
CA PHE A 439 -13.55 -29.42 -17.53
C PHE A 439 -12.58 -28.30 -17.91
N PHE A 440 -12.48 -27.95 -19.19
CA PHE A 440 -11.65 -26.83 -19.63
C PHE A 440 -12.03 -25.52 -18.94
N LEU A 441 -13.34 -25.22 -18.86
CA LEU A 441 -13.85 -24.05 -18.16
C LEU A 441 -13.49 -24.06 -16.67
N GLY A 442 -13.68 -25.20 -16.01
CA GLY A 442 -13.28 -25.37 -14.61
C GLY A 442 -11.78 -25.18 -14.39
N TYR A 443 -10.93 -25.78 -15.23
CA TYR A 443 -9.48 -25.61 -15.15
C TYR A 443 -9.04 -24.18 -15.46
N PHE A 444 -9.64 -23.53 -16.47
CA PHE A 444 -9.33 -22.16 -16.83
C PHE A 444 -9.61 -21.21 -15.65
N LEU A 445 -10.81 -21.25 -15.08
CA LEU A 445 -11.18 -20.43 -13.92
C LEU A 445 -10.34 -20.77 -12.67
N ALA A 446 -9.98 -22.05 -12.48
CA ALA A 446 -9.11 -22.45 -11.36
C ALA A 446 -7.67 -21.91 -11.52
N ILE A 447 -7.13 -21.88 -12.74
CA ILE A 447 -5.83 -21.29 -13.04
C ILE A 447 -5.88 -19.78 -12.79
N GLU A 448 -6.95 -19.09 -13.20
CA GLU A 448 -7.11 -17.65 -12.93
C GLU A 448 -7.14 -17.36 -11.42
N LEU A 449 -7.88 -18.15 -10.62
CA LEU A 449 -7.85 -18.05 -9.15
C LEU A 449 -6.44 -18.30 -8.58
N MET A 450 -5.69 -19.25 -9.13
CA MET A 450 -4.31 -19.52 -8.72
C MET A 450 -3.38 -18.36 -9.05
N VAL A 451 -3.48 -17.78 -10.25
CA VAL A 451 -2.70 -16.60 -10.67
C VAL A 451 -2.99 -15.41 -9.75
N VAL A 452 -4.26 -15.15 -9.46
CA VAL A 452 -4.68 -14.11 -8.52
C VAL A 452 -4.11 -14.37 -7.12
N SER A 453 -4.12 -15.63 -6.65
CA SER A 453 -3.53 -15.99 -5.35
C SER A 453 -2.03 -15.71 -5.29
N LEU A 454 -1.29 -16.06 -6.35
CA LEU A 454 0.13 -15.79 -6.48
C LEU A 454 0.43 -14.29 -6.57
N ALA A 455 -0.39 -13.52 -7.30
CA ALA A 455 -0.27 -12.07 -7.38
C ALA A 455 -0.50 -11.40 -6.01
N THR A 456 -1.45 -11.89 -5.21
CA THR A 456 -1.62 -11.43 -3.82
C THR A 456 -0.37 -11.70 -2.99
N GLY A 457 0.21 -12.90 -3.08
CA GLY A 457 1.47 -13.23 -2.40
C GLY A 457 2.64 -12.34 -2.85
N TRP A 458 2.74 -12.05 -4.14
CA TRP A 458 3.73 -11.15 -4.72
C TRP A 458 3.65 -9.74 -4.12
N TRP A 459 2.46 -9.15 -4.08
CA TRP A 459 2.26 -7.80 -3.52
C TRP A 459 2.40 -7.76 -1.99
N SER A 460 1.90 -8.78 -1.30
CA SER A 460 1.85 -8.82 0.15
C SER A 460 3.21 -9.12 0.79
N VAL A 461 4.02 -10.01 0.18
CA VAL A 461 5.27 -10.51 0.77
C VAL A 461 6.50 -10.04 0.01
N TRP A 462 6.52 -10.19 -1.32
CA TRP A 462 7.73 -9.93 -2.10
C TRP A 462 7.97 -8.43 -2.34
N ARG A 463 6.96 -7.72 -2.88
CA ARG A 463 7.00 -6.25 -3.07
C ARG A 463 6.56 -5.47 -1.83
N GLY A 464 6.05 -6.15 -0.81
CA GLY A 464 5.53 -5.54 0.41
C GLY A 464 6.50 -4.56 1.08
N PRO A 465 7.76 -4.96 1.40
CA PRO A 465 8.71 -4.11 2.11
C PRO A 465 8.97 -2.76 1.41
N GLU A 466 9.21 -2.79 0.10
CA GLU A 466 9.47 -1.58 -0.71
C GLU A 466 8.25 -0.65 -0.76
N LEU A 467 7.05 -1.22 -0.87
CA LEU A 467 5.80 -0.45 -0.85
C LEU A 467 5.56 0.21 0.51
N LEU A 468 5.88 -0.48 1.60
CA LEU A 468 5.68 0.02 2.95
C LEU A 468 6.68 1.12 3.33
N SER A 469 7.90 1.08 2.79
CA SER A 469 8.94 2.09 3.03
C SER A 469 8.73 3.41 2.28
N ARG A 470 7.76 3.48 1.37
CA ARG A 470 7.50 4.70 0.61
C ARG A 470 7.10 5.86 1.53
N THR A 471 7.47 7.07 1.13
CA THR A 471 7.19 8.31 1.87
C THR A 471 5.73 8.77 1.71
N ASP A 472 5.06 8.39 0.62
CA ASP A 472 3.64 8.68 0.35
C ASP A 472 2.65 7.71 1.04
N ASN A 473 3.15 6.79 1.85
CA ASN A 473 2.33 5.82 2.56
C ASN A 473 1.75 6.40 3.86
N ALA A 474 0.51 6.93 3.78
CA ALA A 474 -0.23 7.49 4.92
C ALA A 474 -0.42 6.52 6.11
N ARG A 475 -0.25 5.20 5.92
CA ARG A 475 -0.35 4.23 7.04
C ARG A 475 0.76 4.41 8.07
N ARG A 476 1.91 4.96 7.66
CA ARG A 476 3.04 5.26 8.56
C ARG A 476 2.67 6.35 9.56
N SER A 477 2.15 7.48 9.07
CA SER A 477 1.69 8.58 9.92
C SER A 477 0.50 8.19 10.80
N ILE A 478 -0.41 7.34 10.32
CA ILE A 478 -1.47 6.78 11.16
C ILE A 478 -0.89 5.93 12.29
N SER A 479 0.11 5.08 12.00
CA SER A 479 0.76 4.27 13.04
C SER A 479 1.43 5.14 14.10
N ASP A 480 2.04 6.26 13.70
CA ASP A 480 2.74 7.18 14.60
C ASP A 480 1.81 7.86 15.62
N ARG A 481 0.51 7.92 15.33
CA ARG A 481 -0.49 8.42 16.29
C ARG A 481 -0.75 7.45 17.44
N TYR A 482 -0.54 6.15 17.24
CA TYR A 482 -0.83 5.09 18.22
C TYR A 482 0.43 4.55 18.89
N VAL A 483 1.56 4.55 18.19
CA VAL A 483 2.85 4.09 18.72
C VAL A 483 3.75 5.29 18.94
N LYS A 484 4.22 5.46 20.18
CA LYS A 484 5.16 6.52 20.50
C LYS A 484 6.46 6.35 19.70
N ARG A 485 6.78 7.36 18.89
CA ARG A 485 8.06 7.46 18.17
C ARG A 485 9.18 7.85 19.14
N GLY A 486 10.39 7.32 18.91
CA GLY A 486 11.58 7.63 19.71
C GLY A 486 12.00 9.09 19.61
N SER A 487 12.57 9.63 20.68
CA SER A 487 13.06 11.02 20.73
C SER A 487 14.45 11.14 20.10
N ILE A 488 14.76 12.28 19.49
CA ILE A 488 16.14 12.60 19.10
C ILE A 488 16.68 13.56 20.17
N LEU A 489 17.80 13.15 20.78
CA LEU A 489 18.44 13.86 21.88
C LEU A 489 19.83 14.32 21.43
N ALA A 490 20.24 15.49 21.91
CA ALA A 490 21.60 15.98 21.79
C ALA A 490 22.53 15.30 22.81
N ARG A 491 23.78 15.77 22.86
CA ARG A 491 24.71 15.40 23.94
C ARG A 491 24.09 15.72 25.31
N GLN A 492 24.40 14.91 26.32
CA GLN A 492 23.85 15.01 27.68
C GLN A 492 22.32 14.82 27.76
N ASP A 493 21.71 14.11 26.80
CA ASP A 493 20.28 13.78 26.76
C ASP A 493 19.33 15.00 26.69
N GLN A 494 19.83 16.14 26.20
CA GLN A 494 18.98 17.31 25.97
C GLN A 494 18.04 17.05 24.78
N PRO A 495 16.72 17.24 24.91
CA PRO A 495 15.77 16.87 23.86
C PRO A 495 15.79 17.85 22.69
N ILE A 496 15.84 17.32 21.47
CA ILE A 496 15.72 18.09 20.21
C ILE A 496 14.34 17.86 19.61
N THR A 497 13.93 16.60 19.51
CA THR A 497 12.60 16.21 19.05
C THR A 497 12.00 15.19 20.01
N ILE A 498 10.72 15.37 20.31
CA ILE A 498 10.00 14.49 21.23
C ILE A 498 8.63 14.13 20.66
N THR A 499 8.03 13.08 21.21
CA THR A 499 6.65 12.71 20.91
C THR A 499 5.82 12.83 22.16
N GLU A 500 4.82 13.71 22.10
CA GLU A 500 3.94 14.08 23.20
C GLU A 500 2.51 13.56 22.98
N GLY A 501 1.73 13.49 24.04
CA GLY A 501 0.35 13.01 24.02
C GLY A 501 0.18 11.57 24.49
N SER A 502 -0.95 10.97 24.12
CA SER A 502 -1.33 9.61 24.43
C SER A 502 -1.63 8.83 23.16
N SER A 503 -1.70 7.50 23.26
CA SER A 503 -2.07 6.64 22.13
C SER A 503 -3.37 7.11 21.46
N GLY A 504 -3.35 7.23 20.13
CA GLY A 504 -4.40 7.79 19.29
C GLY A 504 -4.17 9.27 18.92
N ASN A 505 -3.42 10.00 19.74
CA ASN A 505 -3.18 11.44 19.62
C ASN A 505 -1.70 11.82 19.82
N TYR A 506 -0.78 10.90 19.57
CA TYR A 506 0.64 11.25 19.59
C TYR A 506 0.96 12.29 18.51
N ILE A 507 1.68 13.34 18.91
CA ILE A 507 2.15 14.43 18.04
C ILE A 507 3.66 14.50 18.16
N ARG A 508 4.33 14.73 17.02
CA ARG A 508 5.78 14.96 16.95
C ARG A 508 6.04 16.45 17.14
N THR A 509 6.79 16.81 18.18
CA THR A 509 7.14 18.19 18.51
C THR A 509 8.63 18.40 18.33
N TYR A 510 9.00 19.47 17.63
CA TYR A 510 10.40 19.88 17.41
C TYR A 510 10.70 21.04 18.36
N LEU A 511 11.51 20.76 19.39
CA LEU A 511 11.82 21.73 20.45
C LEU A 511 12.94 22.71 20.04
N TYR A 512 13.72 22.33 19.03
CA TYR A 512 14.77 23.17 18.45
C TYR A 512 14.64 23.20 16.92
N PRO A 513 13.70 24.00 16.39
CA PRO A 513 13.38 24.04 14.96
C PRO A 513 14.53 24.52 14.07
N GLU A 514 15.49 25.29 14.57
CA GLU A 514 16.61 25.80 13.78
C GLU A 514 17.48 24.67 13.21
N LEU A 515 17.52 23.51 13.88
CA LEU A 515 18.26 22.32 13.45
C LEU A 515 17.50 21.47 12.40
N SER A 516 16.35 21.93 11.90
CA SER A 516 15.45 21.16 11.03
C SER A 516 16.04 20.68 9.70
N PRO A 517 16.97 21.38 9.04
CA PRO A 517 17.64 20.81 7.87
C PRO A 517 18.47 19.55 8.20
N ILE A 518 18.83 19.34 9.47
CA ILE A 518 19.58 18.17 9.96
C ILE A 518 18.60 17.15 10.57
N THR A 519 17.73 17.55 11.49
CA THR A 519 16.77 16.63 12.12
C THR A 519 15.72 16.16 11.12
N GLY A 520 15.31 17.03 10.20
CA GLY A 520 14.29 16.77 9.20
C GLY A 520 12.89 16.91 9.77
N TYR A 521 11.96 16.20 9.16
CA TYR A 521 10.58 16.15 9.62
C TYR A 521 9.93 14.80 9.34
N THR A 522 8.77 14.57 9.95
CA THR A 522 7.84 13.50 9.61
C THR A 522 6.44 14.09 9.49
N HIS A 523 5.85 13.99 8.30
CA HIS A 523 4.58 14.61 7.96
C HIS A 523 3.72 13.67 7.10
N ASN A 524 2.40 13.77 7.22
CA ASN A 524 1.46 12.90 6.49
C ASN A 524 1.42 13.19 4.97
N ILE A 525 1.62 14.45 4.58
CA ILE A 525 1.58 14.93 3.18
C ILE A 525 2.99 15.01 2.58
N TYR A 526 3.94 15.64 3.28
CA TYR A 526 5.29 15.90 2.76
C TYR A 526 6.28 14.76 3.00
N GLY A 527 5.87 13.70 3.71
CA GLY A 527 6.70 12.53 3.96
C GLY A 527 7.73 12.76 5.07
N GLN A 528 8.93 12.20 4.90
CA GLN A 528 10.00 12.23 5.90
C GLN A 528 11.31 12.74 5.30
N ALA A 529 12.13 13.42 6.10
CA ALA A 529 13.41 14.00 5.67
C ALA A 529 14.55 13.77 6.68
N ALA A 530 15.79 13.93 6.22
CA ALA A 530 17.02 13.99 7.03
C ALA A 530 17.19 12.87 8.10
N LEU A 531 17.47 13.21 9.36
CA LEU A 531 17.63 12.22 10.44
C LEU A 531 16.34 11.44 10.73
N GLU A 532 15.18 12.10 10.67
CA GLU A 532 13.87 11.44 10.83
C GLU A 532 13.64 10.33 9.79
N PHE A 533 14.17 10.50 8.57
CA PHE A 533 14.14 9.47 7.52
C PHE A 533 15.21 8.39 7.73
N SER A 534 16.47 8.78 7.90
CA SER A 534 17.61 7.85 7.95
C SER A 534 17.67 6.99 9.22
N LEU A 535 17.05 7.45 10.32
CA LEU A 535 16.93 6.72 11.58
C LEU A 535 15.52 6.17 11.83
N ASP A 536 14.63 6.20 10.83
CA ASP A 536 13.22 5.85 11.01
C ASP A 536 13.03 4.45 11.63
N ASP A 537 13.85 3.47 11.24
CA ASP A 537 13.74 2.10 11.74
C ASP A 537 14.01 2.01 13.25
N TYR A 538 14.97 2.79 13.78
CA TYR A 538 15.20 2.90 15.22
C TYR A 538 14.09 3.69 15.91
N LEU A 539 13.69 4.83 15.32
CA LEU A 539 12.66 5.71 15.86
C LEU A 539 11.26 5.07 15.86
N ARG A 540 11.04 4.03 15.05
CA ARG A 540 9.83 3.17 15.06
C ARG A 540 9.99 1.87 15.83
N GLY A 541 11.17 1.59 16.38
CA GLY A 541 11.43 0.37 17.16
C GLY A 541 11.49 -0.91 16.31
N ILE A 542 11.64 -0.79 14.99
CA ILE A 542 11.80 -1.93 14.07
C ILE A 542 13.27 -2.41 14.07
N GLN A 543 14.21 -1.51 14.35
CA GLN A 543 15.62 -1.82 14.55
C GLN A 543 16.02 -1.56 16.01
N GLY A 544 16.97 -2.35 16.53
CA GLY A 544 17.46 -2.26 17.92
C GLY A 544 16.64 -3.06 18.93
N ASN A 545 15.37 -3.36 18.64
CA ASN A 545 14.56 -4.30 19.41
C ASN A 545 14.80 -5.76 18.97
N ASN A 546 14.51 -6.71 19.86
CA ASN A 546 14.52 -8.14 19.53
C ASN A 546 13.47 -8.45 18.46
N SER A 547 13.85 -9.21 17.43
CA SER A 547 12.96 -9.65 16.35
C SER A 547 11.71 -10.38 16.87
N ALA A 548 11.81 -11.11 17.99
CA ALA A 548 10.67 -11.75 18.63
C ALA A 548 9.65 -10.75 19.17
N LEU A 549 10.12 -9.65 19.78
CA LEU A 549 9.24 -8.58 20.30
C LEU A 549 8.50 -7.90 19.15
N ILE A 550 9.23 -7.55 18.08
CA ILE A 550 8.65 -6.92 16.89
C ILE A 550 7.56 -7.82 16.27
N TRP A 551 7.83 -9.12 16.16
CA TRP A 551 6.87 -10.08 15.63
C TRP A 551 5.61 -10.21 16.50
N TRP A 552 5.78 -10.32 17.83
CA TRP A 552 4.65 -10.40 18.76
C TRP A 552 3.79 -9.14 18.77
N ASP A 553 4.41 -7.95 18.77
CA ASP A 553 3.68 -6.68 18.72
C ASP A 553 2.90 -6.53 17.41
N HIS A 554 3.51 -6.93 16.28
CA HIS A 554 2.79 -6.96 15.00
C HIS A 554 1.61 -7.92 15.02
N LEU A 555 1.76 -9.12 15.60
CA LEU A 555 0.71 -10.13 15.64
C LEU A 555 -0.45 -9.71 16.56
N LEU A 556 -0.16 -9.13 17.72
CA LEU A 556 -1.16 -8.81 18.74
C LEU A 556 -1.83 -7.44 18.53
N TYR A 557 -1.05 -6.44 18.09
CA TYR A 557 -1.51 -5.05 18.01
C TYR A 557 -1.57 -4.52 16.58
N GLY A 558 -1.07 -5.27 15.59
CA GLY A 558 -0.97 -4.78 14.22
C GLY A 558 -0.01 -3.61 14.07
N GLN A 559 0.91 -3.41 15.02
CA GLN A 559 1.76 -2.22 15.14
C GLN A 559 3.18 -2.61 15.58
N PRO A 560 4.21 -1.83 15.25
CA PRO A 560 5.55 -2.03 15.79
C PRO A 560 5.60 -1.69 17.30
N PRO A 561 6.63 -2.14 18.03
CA PRO A 561 6.87 -1.70 19.40
C PRO A 561 7.20 -0.21 19.49
N PRO A 562 7.15 0.40 20.68
CA PRO A 562 7.56 1.78 20.87
C PRO A 562 8.97 2.06 20.33
N GLY A 563 9.12 3.25 19.76
CA GLY A 563 10.37 3.74 19.20
C GLY A 563 11.49 3.87 20.21
N LEU A 564 12.72 3.81 19.73
CA LEU A 564 13.92 3.96 20.55
C LEU A 564 14.47 5.38 20.46
N ASP A 565 14.89 5.94 21.59
CA ASP A 565 15.52 7.25 21.62
C ASP A 565 16.93 7.18 21.01
N VAL A 566 17.29 8.17 20.20
CA VAL A 566 18.62 8.27 19.58
C VAL A 566 19.35 9.50 20.13
N ARG A 567 20.62 9.31 20.52
CA ARG A 567 21.50 10.38 20.98
C ARG A 567 22.46 10.79 19.87
N LEU A 568 22.53 12.09 19.62
CA LEU A 568 23.47 12.73 18.69
C LEU A 568 24.72 13.23 19.42
N SER A 569 25.78 13.49 18.67
CA SER A 569 27.00 14.16 19.14
C SER A 569 26.85 15.69 19.29
N ILE A 570 25.77 16.28 18.75
CA ILE A 570 25.51 17.72 18.75
C ILE A 570 25.56 18.30 20.16
N ASN A 571 26.28 19.41 20.32
CA ASN A 571 26.23 20.25 21.51
C ASN A 571 25.28 21.42 21.25
N LEU A 572 24.12 21.46 21.93
CA LEU A 572 23.09 22.48 21.67
C LEU A 572 23.55 23.90 22.02
N GLU A 573 24.50 24.07 22.93
CA GLU A 573 25.00 25.40 23.30
C GLU A 573 25.80 26.00 22.13
N LEU A 574 26.76 25.24 21.60
CA LEU A 574 27.54 25.63 20.42
C LEU A 574 26.65 25.73 19.16
N GLN A 575 25.66 24.84 19.03
CA GLN A 575 24.73 24.85 17.91
C GLN A 575 23.89 26.13 17.89
N ARG A 576 23.34 26.56 19.04
CA ARG A 576 22.60 27.82 19.17
C ARG A 576 23.47 29.01 18.82
N GLN A 577 24.69 29.05 19.32
CA GLN A 577 25.62 30.12 18.99
C GLN A 577 25.89 30.21 17.48
N ALA A 578 26.05 29.07 16.80
CA ALA A 578 26.23 29.03 15.35
C ALA A 578 24.96 29.50 14.61
N ASP A 579 23.79 29.02 15.02
CA ASP A 579 22.52 29.35 14.38
C ASP A 579 22.13 30.83 14.58
N GLU A 580 22.40 31.40 15.77
CA GLU A 580 22.17 32.82 16.06
C GLU A 580 23.04 33.72 15.17
N LEU A 581 24.33 33.40 15.03
CA LEU A 581 25.25 34.18 14.19
C LEU A 581 25.01 34.00 12.69
N MET A 582 24.36 32.91 12.29
CA MET A 582 23.97 32.65 10.90
C MET A 582 22.60 33.23 10.54
N THR A 583 21.87 33.84 11.49
CA THR A 583 20.57 34.48 11.23
C THR A 583 20.70 35.50 10.10
N ASP A 584 19.75 35.47 9.15
CA ASP A 584 19.74 36.30 7.92
C ASP A 584 20.86 36.04 6.91
N HIS A 585 21.76 35.08 7.17
CA HIS A 585 22.85 34.70 6.28
C HIS A 585 22.64 33.31 5.70
N LYS A 586 23.01 33.13 4.42
CA LYS A 586 22.87 31.84 3.72
C LYS A 586 24.18 31.07 3.79
N GLY A 587 24.12 29.82 4.22
CA GLY A 587 25.32 29.02 4.34
C GLY A 587 25.19 27.83 5.28
N ALA A 588 26.33 27.32 5.69
CA ALA A 588 26.42 26.19 6.61
C ALA A 588 27.66 26.29 7.50
N VAL A 589 27.54 25.74 8.71
CA VAL A 589 28.62 25.62 9.68
C VAL A 589 28.73 24.17 10.10
N VAL A 590 29.95 23.62 10.06
CA VAL A 590 30.25 22.27 10.54
C VAL A 590 31.42 22.36 11.51
N MET A 591 31.19 21.93 12.75
CA MET A 591 32.24 21.76 13.76
C MET A 591 32.30 20.31 14.18
N LEU A 592 33.49 19.72 14.20
CA LEU A 592 33.67 18.33 14.61
C LEU A 592 34.95 18.11 15.42
N ASN A 593 34.96 17.03 16.19
CA ASN A 593 36.15 16.50 16.84
C ASN A 593 37.04 15.83 15.80
N ALA A 594 38.26 16.35 15.62
CA ALA A 594 39.15 15.92 14.54
C ALA A 594 39.67 14.48 14.72
N ALA A 595 39.73 13.99 15.96
CA ALA A 595 40.18 12.63 16.26
C ALA A 595 39.06 11.59 16.13
N SER A 596 37.88 11.88 16.69
CA SER A 596 36.77 10.91 16.75
C SER A 596 35.80 11.03 15.57
N GLY A 597 35.79 12.17 14.88
CA GLY A 597 34.83 12.52 13.83
C GLY A 597 33.42 12.84 14.32
N GLU A 598 33.24 13.01 15.64
CA GLU A 598 31.98 13.44 16.25
C GLU A 598 31.63 14.87 15.83
N ILE A 599 30.48 15.04 15.20
CA ILE A 599 29.99 16.33 14.73
C ILE A 599 29.30 17.04 15.91
N LEU A 600 29.90 18.14 16.38
CA LEU A 600 29.43 18.91 17.52
C LEU A 600 28.45 20.01 17.11
N VAL A 601 28.65 20.60 15.93
CA VAL A 601 27.75 21.59 15.32
C VAL A 601 27.55 21.22 13.85
N MET A 602 26.30 21.25 13.40
CA MET A 602 25.93 21.18 11.99
C MET A 602 24.75 22.12 11.78
N SER A 603 25.03 23.31 11.28
CA SER A 603 24.05 24.36 11.01
C SER A 603 23.88 24.56 9.49
N SER A 604 22.66 24.90 9.07
CA SER A 604 22.32 25.15 7.66
C SER A 604 21.24 26.23 7.62
N HIS A 605 21.52 27.34 6.93
CA HIS A 605 20.62 28.49 6.82
C HIS A 605 20.33 28.87 5.36
N PRO A 606 19.10 29.34 5.06
CA PRO A 606 17.97 29.51 6.00
C PRO A 606 17.38 28.16 6.43
N ASN A 607 16.88 28.13 7.67
CA ASN A 607 16.18 26.97 8.25
C ASN A 607 14.65 27.14 8.14
N TYR A 608 13.89 26.23 8.75
CA TYR A 608 12.43 26.23 8.75
C TYR A 608 11.90 25.54 10.02
N ASP A 609 10.64 25.81 10.39
CA ASP A 609 9.98 25.14 11.52
C ASP A 609 9.07 23.99 11.05
N PRO A 610 9.41 22.72 11.36
CA PRO A 610 8.60 21.56 11.03
C PRO A 610 7.23 21.55 11.72
N ASN A 611 7.09 22.23 12.86
CA ASN A 611 5.81 22.30 13.58
C ASN A 611 4.76 23.09 12.78
N LEU A 612 5.18 23.92 11.82
CA LEU A 612 4.32 24.77 11.00
C LEU A 612 4.15 24.26 9.56
N LEU A 613 4.49 22.99 9.28
CA LEU A 613 4.46 22.44 7.91
C LEU A 613 3.06 22.36 7.30
N ASP A 614 2.00 22.23 8.10
CA ASP A 614 0.63 22.29 7.62
C ASP A 614 0.30 23.65 6.97
N GLU A 615 0.89 24.73 7.48
CA GLU A 615 0.69 26.11 7.00
C GLU A 615 1.71 26.51 5.93
N THR A 616 2.98 26.15 6.13
CA THR A 616 4.13 26.65 5.35
C THR A 616 4.69 25.65 4.35
N GLY A 617 4.32 24.37 4.40
CA GLY A 617 4.98 23.33 3.60
C GLY A 617 4.88 23.56 2.08
N SER A 618 3.77 24.14 1.61
CA SER A 618 3.59 24.45 0.18
C SER A 618 4.46 25.61 -0.29
N SER A 619 4.69 26.63 0.55
CA SER A 619 5.58 27.75 0.24
C SER A 619 7.04 27.32 0.35
N LEU A 620 7.41 26.54 1.37
CA LEU A 620 8.78 26.02 1.55
C LEU A 620 9.26 25.19 0.37
N ALA A 621 8.37 24.38 -0.24
CA ALA A 621 8.71 23.57 -1.41
C ALA A 621 8.97 24.42 -2.68
N GLN A 622 8.44 25.64 -2.75
CA GLN A 622 8.57 26.55 -3.89
C GLN A 622 9.54 27.71 -3.61
N ASP A 623 10.10 27.78 -2.40
CA ASP A 623 10.96 28.87 -1.96
C ASP A 623 12.26 28.89 -2.78
N ALA A 624 12.57 30.07 -3.34
CA ALA A 624 13.80 30.30 -4.09
C ALA A 624 15.04 30.08 -3.21
N GLU A 625 14.90 30.28 -1.90
CA GLU A 625 15.97 30.11 -0.91
C GLU A 625 16.20 28.67 -0.47
N ARG A 626 15.39 27.72 -0.93
CA ARG A 626 15.58 26.28 -0.68
C ARG A 626 15.93 25.94 0.78
N PRO A 627 15.11 26.35 1.77
CA PRO A 627 15.38 26.12 3.20
C PRO A 627 15.38 24.63 3.58
N LEU A 628 14.73 23.78 2.77
CA LEU A 628 14.67 22.32 2.99
C LEU A 628 16.01 21.61 2.71
N ILE A 629 16.96 22.27 2.05
CA ILE A 629 18.26 21.67 1.71
C ILE A 629 19.20 21.78 2.91
N ASN A 630 19.76 20.63 3.31
CA ASN A 630 20.88 20.61 4.24
C ASN A 630 22.17 21.05 3.51
N ARG A 631 22.52 22.33 3.60
CA ARG A 631 23.70 22.87 2.93
C ARG A 631 25.01 22.26 3.42
N ALA A 632 25.06 21.85 4.68
CA ALA A 632 26.24 21.24 5.26
C ALA A 632 26.60 19.90 4.61
N ALA A 633 25.59 19.08 4.28
CA ALA A 633 25.79 17.70 3.80
C ALA A 633 25.39 17.47 2.33
N GLN A 634 24.42 18.24 1.82
CA GLN A 634 23.84 18.09 0.49
C GLN A 634 24.20 19.22 -0.48
N GLY A 635 24.62 20.39 0.04
CA GLY A 635 25.13 21.48 -0.78
C GLY A 635 26.50 21.14 -1.36
N LEU A 636 26.72 21.43 -2.65
CA LEU A 636 27.97 21.15 -3.36
C LEU A 636 28.51 22.45 -3.96
N TYR A 637 29.70 22.84 -3.52
CA TYR A 637 30.28 24.14 -3.82
C TYR A 637 31.71 24.01 -4.33
N PRO A 638 32.14 24.89 -5.25
CA PRO A 638 33.54 24.92 -5.69
C PRO A 638 34.45 25.29 -4.51
N PRO A 639 35.48 24.49 -4.20
CA PRO A 639 36.37 24.79 -3.09
C PRO A 639 37.38 25.89 -3.45
N GLY A 640 37.79 26.02 -4.71
CA GLY A 640 38.74 27.05 -5.17
C GLY A 640 40.00 27.15 -4.29
N ASP A 641 40.34 28.37 -3.89
CA ASP A 641 41.51 28.65 -3.05
C ASP A 641 41.41 28.11 -1.62
N ALA A 642 40.26 27.56 -1.21
CA ALA A 642 40.12 26.85 0.05
C ALA A 642 40.98 25.58 0.11
N LEU A 643 41.51 25.11 -1.03
CA LEU A 643 42.37 23.92 -1.07
C LEU A 643 43.84 24.21 -0.73
N LYS A 644 44.24 25.48 -0.65
CA LYS A 644 45.65 25.89 -0.51
C LYS A 644 46.36 25.26 0.71
N PRO A 645 45.77 25.21 1.93
CA PRO A 645 46.43 24.57 3.07
C PRO A 645 46.71 23.09 2.87
N PHE A 646 45.84 22.36 2.16
CA PHE A 646 46.08 20.94 1.86
C PHE A 646 47.21 20.74 0.85
N LEU A 647 47.32 21.61 -0.16
CA LEU A 647 48.41 21.56 -1.14
C LEU A 647 49.77 21.81 -0.47
N ILE A 648 49.83 22.78 0.45
CA ILE A 648 51.02 23.09 1.24
C ILE A 648 51.35 21.91 2.17
N ALA A 649 50.36 21.38 2.90
CA ALA A 649 50.54 20.24 3.79
C ALA A 649 50.97 18.96 3.05
N ALA A 650 50.59 18.80 1.79
CA ALA A 650 51.03 17.70 0.94
C ALA A 650 52.43 17.92 0.32
N GLY A 651 53.08 19.06 0.58
CA GLY A 651 54.39 19.42 0.02
C GLY A 651 54.36 19.71 -1.49
N LEU A 652 53.21 20.11 -2.02
CA LEU A 652 53.00 20.35 -3.45
C LEU A 652 53.21 21.83 -3.82
N THR A 653 53.79 22.08 -5.00
CA THR A 653 53.91 23.43 -5.60
C THR A 653 52.54 24.00 -5.96
N GLU A 654 52.41 25.33 -6.11
CA GLU A 654 51.13 26.01 -6.44
C GLU A 654 50.39 25.44 -7.67
N ASN A 655 51.09 24.77 -8.60
CA ASN A 655 50.50 24.04 -9.73
C ASN A 655 50.99 22.57 -9.76
N PRO A 656 50.39 21.65 -8.98
CA PRO A 656 50.75 20.23 -9.02
C PRO A 656 50.35 19.58 -10.35
N THR A 657 50.97 18.44 -10.68
CA THR A 657 50.50 17.65 -11.83
C THR A 657 49.10 17.11 -11.56
N LYS A 658 48.29 16.95 -12.63
CA LYS A 658 46.89 16.50 -12.54
C LYS A 658 46.74 15.18 -11.78
N ASP A 659 47.66 14.24 -11.95
CA ASP A 659 47.62 12.94 -11.29
C ASP A 659 47.90 13.05 -9.78
N THR A 660 48.84 13.90 -9.38
CA THR A 660 49.15 14.15 -7.96
C THR A 660 47.97 14.85 -7.27
N GLN A 661 47.35 15.81 -7.95
CA GLN A 661 46.18 16.53 -7.47
C GLN A 661 44.98 15.58 -7.31
N LEU A 662 44.75 14.70 -8.29
CA LEU A 662 43.67 13.72 -8.25
C LEU A 662 43.84 12.74 -7.07
N ASN A 663 45.06 12.26 -6.85
CA ASN A 663 45.36 11.38 -5.74
C ASN A 663 45.10 12.08 -4.39
N LEU A 664 45.61 13.31 -4.21
CA LEU A 664 45.34 14.09 -3.00
C LEU A 664 43.83 14.23 -2.74
N TYR A 665 43.06 14.61 -3.75
CA TYR A 665 41.60 14.79 -3.61
C TYR A 665 40.87 13.47 -3.29
N GLN A 666 41.35 12.35 -3.83
CA GLN A 666 40.82 11.04 -3.51
C GLN A 666 41.07 10.68 -2.04
N VAL A 667 42.29 10.88 -1.54
CA VAL A 667 42.61 10.54 -0.15
C VAL A 667 41.96 11.52 0.85
N LEU A 668 41.81 12.80 0.49
CA LEU A 668 41.02 13.77 1.26
C LEU A 668 39.52 13.45 1.26
N GLY A 669 39.02 12.71 0.27
CA GLY A 669 37.64 12.18 0.22
C GLY A 669 36.66 13.01 -0.58
N PHE A 670 37.17 13.84 -1.48
CA PHE A 670 36.33 14.73 -2.29
C PHE A 670 35.57 13.96 -3.39
N TYR A 671 36.07 12.78 -3.78
CA TYR A 671 35.43 11.86 -4.73
C TYR A 671 34.66 10.70 -4.06
N THR A 672 34.49 10.74 -2.74
CA THR A 672 33.74 9.73 -1.97
C THR A 672 32.69 10.40 -1.11
N SER A 673 31.43 9.97 -1.22
CA SER A 673 30.36 10.50 -0.36
C SER A 673 30.63 10.09 1.09
N PRO A 674 30.49 11.00 2.07
CA PRO A 674 30.67 10.65 3.48
C PRO A 674 29.66 9.58 3.94
N ASP A 675 30.16 8.49 4.52
CA ASP A 675 29.29 7.48 5.14
C ASP A 675 28.73 8.00 6.47
N LEU A 676 27.55 8.61 6.38
CA LEU A 676 26.82 9.18 7.52
C LEU A 676 25.37 8.67 7.52
N ARG A 677 24.79 8.47 8.72
CA ARG A 677 23.34 8.19 8.89
C ARG A 677 22.52 9.47 8.67
N LEU A 678 22.69 10.09 7.52
CA LEU A 678 22.04 11.32 7.07
C LEU A 678 22.17 11.36 5.54
N PRO A 679 21.14 11.79 4.79
CA PRO A 679 21.28 11.98 3.35
C PRO A 679 22.40 12.98 3.02
N VAL A 680 23.37 12.56 2.21
CA VAL A 680 24.49 13.40 1.73
C VAL A 680 24.41 13.56 0.21
N ALA A 681 25.06 14.58 -0.33
CA ALA A 681 25.17 14.73 -1.78
C ALA A 681 26.00 13.57 -2.40
N PRO A 682 25.69 13.17 -3.65
CA PRO A 682 26.62 12.32 -4.40
C PRO A 682 27.95 13.07 -4.59
N ALA A 683 29.06 12.40 -4.35
CA ALA A 683 30.38 13.01 -4.53
C ALA A 683 30.67 13.28 -6.01
N ALA A 684 31.55 14.26 -6.26
CA ALA A 684 31.99 14.59 -7.60
C ALA A 684 32.69 13.40 -8.28
N HIS A 685 32.63 13.33 -9.60
CA HIS A 685 33.46 12.39 -10.36
C HIS A 685 34.83 13.01 -10.69
N PRO A 686 35.92 12.21 -10.75
CA PRO A 686 37.26 12.66 -11.14
C PRO A 686 37.36 13.42 -12.48
N THR A 687 36.37 13.25 -13.36
CA THR A 687 36.29 13.86 -14.69
C THR A 687 35.48 15.16 -14.72
N GLU A 688 34.82 15.51 -13.63
CA GLU A 688 33.95 16.69 -13.51
C GLU A 688 34.65 17.81 -12.71
N ASP A 689 34.09 19.02 -12.77
CA ASP A 689 34.54 20.13 -11.95
C ASP A 689 34.34 19.80 -10.46
N LEU A 690 35.39 19.97 -9.68
CA LEU A 690 35.37 19.58 -8.28
C LEU A 690 34.41 20.48 -7.48
N ARG A 691 33.35 19.87 -6.95
CA ARG A 691 32.46 20.48 -5.97
C ARG A 691 32.35 19.59 -4.75
N ILE A 692 32.38 20.19 -3.57
CA ILE A 692 32.38 19.48 -2.30
C ILE A 692 31.41 20.11 -1.32
N SER A 693 30.92 19.30 -0.38
CA SER A 693 30.08 19.80 0.70
C SER A 693 30.91 20.35 1.87
N PRO A 694 30.35 21.27 2.68
CA PRO A 694 30.98 21.72 3.92
C PRO A 694 31.36 20.58 4.86
N LEU A 695 30.58 19.50 4.90
CA LEU A 695 30.91 18.30 5.66
C LEU A 695 32.15 17.58 5.09
N GLN A 696 32.24 17.39 3.77
CA GLN A 696 33.45 16.79 3.16
C GLN A 696 34.68 17.65 3.43
N MET A 697 34.54 18.98 3.33
CA MET A 697 35.61 19.91 3.66
C MET A 697 36.00 19.80 5.14
N ALA A 698 35.05 19.79 6.08
CA ALA A 698 35.34 19.66 7.51
C ALA A 698 36.08 18.35 7.85
N LEU A 699 35.71 17.24 7.22
CA LEU A 699 36.42 15.97 7.37
C LEU A 699 37.86 16.07 6.83
N ALA A 700 38.06 16.69 5.66
CA ALA A 700 39.40 16.92 5.13
C ALA A 700 40.23 17.82 6.06
N VAL A 701 39.65 18.93 6.55
CA VAL A 701 40.27 19.85 7.51
C VAL A 701 40.68 19.14 8.80
N ALA A 702 39.91 18.15 9.26
CA ALA A 702 40.26 17.35 10.42
C ALA A 702 41.64 16.69 10.29
N ALA A 703 42.05 16.28 9.08
CA ALA A 703 43.38 15.72 8.87
C ALA A 703 44.51 16.70 9.19
N LEU A 704 44.30 18.01 9.01
CA LEU A 704 45.29 19.03 9.37
C LEU A 704 45.45 19.16 10.90
N SER A 705 44.37 18.97 11.67
CA SER A 705 44.41 19.05 13.14
C SER A 705 44.53 17.69 13.85
N ASN A 706 44.73 16.60 13.10
CA ASN A 706 44.76 15.23 13.63
C ASN A 706 45.86 14.38 12.96
N GLU A 707 47.09 14.89 12.90
CA GLU A 707 48.29 14.16 12.41
C GLU A 707 48.12 13.54 11.00
N GLY A 708 47.32 14.17 10.15
CA GLY A 708 47.06 13.72 8.79
C GLY A 708 45.98 12.66 8.67
N ILE A 709 45.33 12.27 9.77
CA ILE A 709 44.28 11.27 9.79
C ILE A 709 42.92 11.95 9.61
N ARG A 710 42.22 11.58 8.53
CA ARG A 710 40.82 11.93 8.32
C ARG A 710 39.93 10.97 9.12
N PRO A 711 39.14 11.46 10.09
CA PRO A 711 38.24 10.62 10.87
C PRO A 711 36.97 10.24 10.07
N PRO A 712 36.24 9.19 10.48
CA PRO A 712 34.93 8.90 9.93
C PRO A 712 33.87 9.88 10.45
N ALA A 713 32.89 10.26 9.64
CA ALA A 713 31.82 11.16 10.08
C ALA A 713 30.87 10.48 11.08
N ARG A 714 30.63 11.10 12.24
CA ARG A 714 29.74 10.56 13.28
C ARG A 714 28.79 11.63 13.81
N LEU A 715 27.49 11.40 13.62
CA LEU A 715 26.42 12.25 14.15
C LEU A 715 25.53 11.50 15.14
N ALA A 716 24.95 10.37 14.73
CA ALA A 716 24.18 9.49 15.61
C ALA A 716 25.12 8.57 16.41
N MET A 717 25.15 8.74 17.73
CA MET A 717 26.15 8.14 18.62
C MET A 717 25.65 6.88 19.32
N ALA A 718 24.40 6.88 19.79
CA ALA A 718 23.86 5.76 20.53
C ALA A 718 22.34 5.69 20.40
N VAL A 719 21.79 4.49 20.60
CA VAL A 719 20.35 4.24 20.68
C VAL A 719 20.02 3.65 22.05
N LYS A 720 18.92 4.10 22.66
CA LYS A 720 18.49 3.63 23.98
C LYS A 720 17.58 2.42 23.81
N THR A 721 18.13 1.24 24.06
CA THR A 721 17.39 -0.03 24.04
C THR A 721 16.76 -0.32 25.40
N PRO A 722 15.59 -1.00 25.46
CA PRO A 722 14.98 -1.39 26.72
C PRO A 722 15.83 -2.37 27.56
N GLN A 723 16.66 -3.20 26.91
CA GLN A 723 17.40 -4.27 27.58
C GLN A 723 18.80 -3.85 28.05
N GLN A 724 19.52 -3.05 27.25
CA GLN A 724 20.93 -2.71 27.49
C GLN A 724 21.14 -1.23 27.80
N GLY A 725 20.08 -0.41 27.80
CA GLY A 725 20.21 1.04 27.92
C GLY A 725 20.87 1.61 26.65
N TRP A 726 21.81 2.54 26.82
CA TRP A 726 22.49 3.19 25.70
C TRP A 726 23.48 2.24 25.01
N VAL A 727 23.16 1.86 23.78
CA VAL A 727 24.02 1.05 22.90
C VAL A 727 24.67 1.98 21.87
N ILE A 728 25.99 1.97 21.82
CA ILE A 728 26.77 2.81 20.89
C ILE A 728 26.56 2.32 19.46
N LEU A 729 26.27 3.25 18.54
CA LEU A 729 26.23 2.97 17.11
C LEU A 729 27.66 3.00 16.54
N PRO A 730 28.06 1.98 15.77
CA PRO A 730 29.38 1.96 15.16
C PRO A 730 29.51 3.07 14.11
N ALA A 731 30.75 3.55 13.94
CA ALA A 731 31.13 4.35 12.78
C ALA A 731 30.88 3.53 11.50
N LEU A 732 30.49 4.20 10.42
CA LEU A 732 30.18 3.54 9.15
C LEU A 732 31.41 3.35 8.26
N SER A 733 32.49 4.10 8.53
CA SER A 733 33.77 4.05 7.83
C SER A 733 34.93 4.03 8.82
N ASP A 734 36.09 3.62 8.33
CA ASP A 734 37.35 3.63 9.07
C ASP A 734 38.12 4.94 8.84
N PRO A 735 38.95 5.38 9.81
CA PRO A 735 39.84 6.52 9.62
C PRO A 735 40.84 6.27 8.49
N VAL A 736 41.21 7.32 7.76
CA VAL A 736 42.12 7.24 6.61
C VAL A 736 43.30 8.19 6.79
N GLN A 737 44.52 7.69 6.63
CA GLN A 737 45.72 8.54 6.57
C GLN A 737 45.70 9.34 5.26
N ALA A 738 45.40 10.63 5.36
CA ALA A 738 45.24 11.53 4.23
C ALA A 738 46.49 12.35 3.91
N LEU A 739 47.23 12.76 4.94
CA LEU A 739 48.41 13.60 4.79
C LEU A 739 49.58 13.03 5.62
N PRO A 740 50.85 13.25 5.24
CA PRO A 740 52.00 12.88 6.06
C PRO A 740 52.08 13.75 7.32
N ALA A 741 52.24 13.17 8.51
CA ALA A 741 52.24 13.93 9.77
C ALA A 741 53.36 14.99 9.85
N GLU A 742 54.54 14.69 9.30
CA GLU A 742 55.73 15.55 9.38
C GLU A 742 55.56 16.90 8.65
N SER A 743 54.86 16.92 7.52
CA SER A 743 54.68 18.13 6.71
C SER A 743 53.54 19.05 7.20
N ILE A 744 52.68 18.55 8.08
CA ILE A 744 51.52 19.30 8.56
C ILE A 744 51.95 20.40 9.54
N ALA A 745 52.83 20.08 10.49
CA ALA A 745 53.29 21.04 11.50
C ALA A 745 53.93 22.28 10.86
N GLU A 746 54.74 22.10 9.81
CA GLU A 746 55.34 23.21 9.07
C GLU A 746 54.31 23.99 8.25
N SER A 747 53.31 23.30 7.68
CA SER A 747 52.26 23.95 6.88
C SER A 747 51.31 24.83 7.69
N ILE A 748 50.94 24.40 8.90
CA ILE A 748 49.99 25.12 9.77
C ILE A 748 50.60 26.39 10.37
N ASN A 749 51.94 26.44 10.52
CA ASN A 749 52.65 27.61 11.05
C ASN A 749 52.37 28.91 10.25
N GLN A 750 52.00 28.80 8.97
CA GLN A 750 51.66 29.94 8.11
C GLN A 750 50.27 30.54 8.39
N PHE A 751 49.42 29.80 9.11
CA PHE A 751 48.01 30.11 9.35
C PHE A 751 47.71 30.32 10.84
N LEU A 752 48.74 30.49 11.67
CA LEU A 752 48.59 30.73 13.10
C LEU A 752 47.96 32.09 13.39
N VAL A 753 47.02 32.10 14.34
CA VAL A 753 46.47 33.34 14.90
C VAL A 753 47.30 33.74 16.11
N SER A 754 47.81 34.97 16.12
CA SER A 754 48.65 35.49 17.20
C SER A 754 47.99 35.32 18.58
N ASN A 755 48.70 34.67 19.52
CA ASN A 755 48.27 34.38 20.89
C ASN A 755 47.02 33.50 21.04
N GLN A 756 46.68 32.67 20.05
CA GLN A 756 45.58 31.72 20.12
C GLN A 756 46.05 30.28 19.88
N PRO A 757 45.43 29.27 20.51
CA PRO A 757 45.83 27.85 20.36
C PRO A 757 45.18 27.18 19.13
N TYR A 758 44.92 27.93 18.07
CA TYR A 758 44.31 27.44 16.83
C TYR A 758 44.85 28.20 15.60
N TRP A 759 44.68 27.59 14.43
CA TRP A 759 44.98 28.17 13.13
C TRP A 759 43.68 28.50 12.39
N GLU A 760 43.72 29.48 11.47
CA GLU A 760 42.56 29.85 10.64
C GLU A 760 42.97 30.18 9.19
N TYR A 761 42.07 29.91 8.25
CA TYR A 761 42.21 30.31 6.86
C TYR A 761 40.84 30.65 6.26
N ALA A 762 40.78 31.75 5.52
CA ALA A 762 39.58 32.20 4.81
C ALA A 762 39.90 32.43 3.33
N SER A 763 38.97 32.07 2.45
CA SER A 763 39.04 32.34 1.02
C SER A 763 37.66 32.64 0.47
N SER A 764 37.59 33.37 -0.64
CA SER A 764 36.32 33.72 -1.28
C SER A 764 36.33 33.37 -2.76
N PRO A 765 36.15 32.08 -3.12
CA PRO A 765 36.10 31.69 -4.51
C PRO A 765 34.81 32.19 -5.18
N TRP A 766 34.88 32.31 -6.50
CA TRP A 766 33.75 32.63 -7.35
C TRP A 766 33.04 31.35 -7.83
N ASP A 767 31.72 31.30 -7.74
CA ASP A 767 30.90 30.22 -8.32
C ASP A 767 30.32 30.67 -9.65
N ASP A 768 30.93 30.22 -10.75
CA ASP A 768 30.50 30.53 -12.12
C ASP A 768 29.08 30.04 -12.44
N SER A 769 28.62 28.98 -11.77
CA SER A 769 27.32 28.36 -12.07
C SER A 769 26.13 29.18 -11.56
N GLU A 770 26.28 29.76 -10.37
CA GLU A 770 25.25 30.56 -9.71
C GLU A 770 25.58 32.06 -9.73
N ASN A 771 26.67 32.44 -10.41
CA ASN A 771 27.12 33.82 -10.60
C ASN A 771 27.19 34.61 -9.28
N ARG A 772 27.82 34.00 -8.28
CA ARG A 772 27.93 34.53 -6.91
C ARG A 772 29.31 34.29 -6.31
N SER A 773 29.70 35.15 -5.38
CA SER A 773 30.88 34.91 -4.55
C SER A 773 30.50 34.03 -3.37
N LEU A 774 31.36 33.09 -3.04
CA LEU A 774 31.28 32.29 -1.83
C LEU A 774 32.33 32.75 -0.82
N THR A 775 32.19 32.32 0.42
CA THR A 775 33.23 32.44 1.45
C THR A 775 33.41 31.09 2.13
N TRP A 776 34.61 30.53 2.01
CA TRP A 776 35.05 29.38 2.80
C TRP A 776 35.93 29.86 3.94
N TYR A 777 35.62 29.41 5.14
CA TYR A 777 36.48 29.58 6.31
C TYR A 777 36.72 28.22 6.96
N MET A 778 37.95 27.99 7.37
CA MET A 778 38.33 26.80 8.11
C MET A 778 39.29 27.17 9.22
N ALA A 779 39.13 26.52 10.36
CA ALA A 779 40.01 26.69 11.49
C ALA A 779 40.09 25.40 12.29
N GLY A 780 41.19 25.22 13.02
CA GLY A 780 41.40 24.02 13.80
C GLY A 780 42.41 24.21 14.92
N THR A 781 42.34 23.36 15.93
CA THR A 781 43.34 23.33 17.00
C THR A 781 44.71 22.92 16.48
N LEU A 782 45.76 23.36 17.16
CA LEU A 782 47.13 22.94 16.86
C LEU A 782 47.35 21.46 17.20
N ILE A 783 48.36 20.84 16.57
CA ILE A 783 48.68 19.42 16.77
C ILE A 783 49.18 19.15 18.20
N ASP A 784 49.84 20.11 18.83
CA ASP A 784 50.35 20.03 20.21
C ASP A 784 49.30 20.35 21.28
N TRP A 785 48.06 20.64 20.86
CA TRP A 785 46.93 20.89 21.76
C TRP A 785 46.66 19.67 22.65
N GLN A 786 46.70 19.87 23.96
CA GLN A 786 46.51 18.81 24.95
C GLN A 786 45.03 18.43 25.17
N GLY A 787 44.10 19.25 24.67
CA GLY A 787 42.66 19.02 24.80
C GLY A 787 42.08 18.19 23.66
N THR A 788 40.75 18.23 23.50
CA THR A 788 40.10 17.59 22.36
C THR A 788 40.46 18.36 21.08
N PRO A 789 40.95 17.70 20.02
CA PRO A 789 41.25 18.40 18.77
C PRO A 789 39.95 18.73 18.04
N LEU A 790 39.80 19.98 17.63
CA LEU A 790 38.56 20.52 17.07
C LEU A 790 38.84 21.18 15.74
N VAL A 791 37.90 21.04 14.81
CA VAL A 791 37.90 21.79 13.55
C VAL A 791 36.53 22.40 13.28
N VAL A 792 36.55 23.57 12.66
CA VAL A 792 35.37 24.31 12.22
C VAL A 792 35.54 24.60 10.74
N THR A 793 34.48 24.38 9.97
CA THR A 793 34.38 24.76 8.57
C THR A 793 33.08 25.51 8.36
N ILE A 794 33.17 26.67 7.71
CA ILE A 794 32.05 27.56 7.45
C ILE A 794 32.03 27.85 5.96
N LEU A 795 30.84 27.79 5.40
CA LEU A 795 30.56 28.23 4.06
C LEU A 795 29.46 29.28 4.11
N LEU A 796 29.72 30.47 3.55
CA LEU A 796 28.70 31.48 3.29
C LEU A 796 28.48 31.62 1.79
N GLU A 797 27.24 31.72 1.38
CA GLU A 797 26.82 31.95 0.00
C GLU A 797 26.87 33.45 -0.39
N GLU A 798 27.85 34.16 0.17
CA GLU A 798 28.12 35.57 -0.04
C GLU A 798 29.61 35.89 0.21
N HIS A 799 30.05 37.07 -0.22
CA HIS A 799 31.39 37.56 0.06
C HIS A 799 31.46 38.23 1.44
N ASN A 800 31.73 37.45 2.50
CA ASN A 800 31.74 37.94 3.87
C ASN A 800 32.74 37.20 4.77
N THR A 801 34.03 37.41 4.53
CA THR A 801 35.11 36.77 5.31
C THR A 801 35.12 37.17 6.78
N ASN A 802 34.64 38.37 7.11
CA ASN A 802 34.63 38.87 8.49
C ASN A 802 33.62 38.12 9.33
N LEU A 803 32.40 37.92 8.83
CA LEU A 803 31.38 37.14 9.50
C LEU A 803 31.83 35.68 9.68
N ALA A 804 32.41 35.07 8.64
CA ALA A 804 32.89 33.69 8.73
C ALA A 804 33.98 33.53 9.82
N ARG A 805 34.89 34.51 9.94
CA ARG A 805 35.87 34.55 11.04
C ARG A 805 35.22 34.73 12.40
N GLU A 806 34.28 35.67 12.53
CA GLU A 806 33.57 35.91 13.79
C GLU A 806 32.88 34.65 14.31
N ILE A 807 32.14 33.95 13.44
CA ILE A 807 31.48 32.68 13.77
C ILE A 807 32.51 31.64 14.19
N GLY A 808 33.56 31.46 13.40
CA GLY A 808 34.59 30.45 13.65
C GLY A 808 35.34 30.67 14.96
N GLN A 809 35.77 31.90 15.22
CA GLN A 809 36.48 32.30 16.43
C GLN A 809 35.57 32.21 17.67
N SER A 810 34.29 32.59 17.55
CA SER A 810 33.31 32.45 18.62
C SER A 810 33.16 30.99 19.04
N LEU A 811 32.91 30.07 18.09
CA LEU A 811 32.74 28.64 18.36
C LEU A 811 34.00 27.99 18.95
N LEU A 812 35.18 28.32 18.43
CA LEU A 812 36.44 27.81 18.96
C LEU A 812 36.71 28.35 20.35
N SER A 813 36.54 29.65 20.59
CA SER A 813 36.77 30.26 21.91
C SER A 813 35.87 29.66 22.99
N MET A 814 34.61 29.39 22.66
CA MET A 814 33.64 28.76 23.56
C MET A 814 33.98 27.29 23.85
N SER A 815 34.57 26.59 22.88
CA SER A 815 34.92 25.17 23.02
C SER A 815 36.27 24.92 23.68
N LEU A 816 37.17 25.91 23.63
CA LEU A 816 38.53 25.85 24.17
C LEU A 816 38.64 26.43 25.59
N GLN A 817 37.58 27.07 26.09
CA GLN A 817 37.47 27.46 27.49
C GLN A 817 37.14 26.21 28.35
N PRO A 818 37.82 26.04 29.51
CA PRO A 818 37.76 24.83 30.33
C PRO A 818 36.42 24.59 31.03
#